data_AF-A0A7U9SAI6-F1
#
_entry.id   AF-A0A7U9SAI6-F1
#
_cell.length_a   1.000
_cell.length_b   1.000
_cell.length_c   1.000
_cell.angle_alpha   90.00
_cell.angle_beta   90.00
_cell.angle_gamma   90.00
#
_symmetry.space_group_name_H-M   'P 1'
#
loop_
_entity.id
_entity.type
_entity.pdbx_description
1 polymer ?
#
loop_
_entity_poly.entity_id
_entity_poly.type
_entity_poly.pdbx_seq_one_letter_code
_entity_poly.pdbx_strand_id
1 'polypeptide(L)'
;MTLNEETAVLENETFTGDVYKNETSLYGDALTAETEQCTLTKSIVTESDIKFSSQTISTEAEESAVLYSKTGSIELQADVIHFTGILYAPEASITLSAKEIQWNGALIAKNISIESDKLELSGYSDSEMKKLKWMQEAKINSSYTVLDEDNRKLVFHMENYDETEIYVRQENSPSFELLAVTEEDTYEINYDEIQGISEYRTVTKRFGETQKSSIFTYSNQNGEVEETVLDSDGDRIPDGYEIWDLGTDPYAADTDGDGFSDGYEVYVLYTDPLEVTGDADSDGDGLSDKTEMELGTNPYLADSDFDGLIDSTDPEPMLTDVESGQVPDYEVETKTGVFDICIRYYDENGTEFETIYDYTDGHSIYLNQNGKATQRFYNQDGYETVSIQKADGEYIINTTSYDENGNAVSVNYNGMRYDYAYDEDGNVIKSTAGDRILEENSYSGEQLTEVVYGNGDSQKMEYDGEGNLVKVIKNDEIAYEWEYEENRPLFYHDYQEDKIYTYTYDENNYLSQIQCSDGFTVDYSGSDEHQEVTYSYGEESIYKAINILEEEDSLKVEVMNGEDTNVMELENNTLTSHFITSENVTVAESEKEITEEQSVETEKNSEEVIEYQYDENGNIAEIKTDGVVTAAYEYDGFGQLIREDSLESGTTVINEYDTGGNILSSTEYALDMEAETDDLAGGKQIVYEYGDQQWGDLLTAYNGAEITYDEIGNPIKYYNGMTFEWNGKQLASVENEGGTTTYSYNGDGLRTGKNTAGEQTEYFWENGNLIGENRNGNVIWYMYDAGNTIAGFQYDGNSYYFNKNLQGDIVSIVDSSGAVLVEYEYDAWGKPQ
;
A
#
# COMPACT_ATOMS: atom_id res chain seq x y z
N MET A 1 -1.01 0.79 30.97
CA MET A 1 -1.45 1.60 32.13
C MET A 1 -0.23 2.32 32.67
N THR A 2 -0.12 3.63 32.48
CA THR A 2 1.02 4.43 32.95
C THR A 2 0.92 4.59 34.47
N LEU A 3 1.83 3.99 35.23
CA LEU A 3 1.95 4.25 36.67
C LEU A 3 2.56 5.65 36.83
N ASN A 4 1.82 6.55 37.45
CA ASN A 4 2.25 7.92 37.76
C ASN A 4 3.02 7.97 39.10
N GLU A 5 3.70 9.10 39.37
CA GLU A 5 4.57 9.38 40.53
C GLU A 5 3.93 9.14 41.93
N GLU A 6 2.62 8.83 42.00
CA GLU A 6 1.88 8.58 43.25
C GLU A 6 1.79 7.09 43.65
N THR A 7 2.43 6.17 42.90
CA THR A 7 2.37 4.73 43.17
C THR A 7 3.26 4.34 44.37
N ALA A 8 2.69 3.69 45.38
CA ALA A 8 3.44 3.21 46.55
C ALA A 8 3.95 1.77 46.34
N VAL A 9 5.24 1.55 46.58
CA VAL A 9 5.88 0.22 46.51
C VAL A 9 5.83 -0.48 47.87
N LEU A 10 5.36 -1.73 47.89
CA LEU A 10 5.14 -2.53 49.09
C LEU A 10 5.93 -3.85 49.03
N GLU A 11 6.69 -4.17 50.08
CA GLU A 11 7.29 -5.50 50.26
C GLU A 11 6.35 -6.40 51.10
N ASN A 12 5.54 -7.25 50.44
CA ASN A 12 4.64 -8.23 51.07
C ASN A 12 3.84 -7.70 52.28
N GLU A 13 2.77 -6.94 52.03
CA GLU A 13 1.97 -6.34 53.12
C GLU A 13 0.67 -7.10 53.42
N THR A 14 0.36 -7.18 54.72
CA THR A 14 -0.93 -7.66 55.23
C THR A 14 -1.63 -6.54 55.98
N PHE A 15 -2.79 -6.11 55.48
CA PHE A 15 -3.63 -5.10 56.12
C PHE A 15 -4.71 -5.75 56.98
N THR A 16 -4.83 -5.34 58.23
CA THR A 16 -5.89 -5.79 59.16
C THR A 16 -6.56 -4.61 59.83
N GLY A 17 -7.90 -4.55 59.88
CA GLY A 17 -8.62 -3.46 60.53
C GLY A 17 -10.08 -3.32 60.12
N ASP A 18 -10.75 -2.26 60.57
CA ASP A 18 -12.18 -2.04 60.28
C ASP A 18 -12.41 -1.66 58.79
N VAL A 19 -11.51 -0.87 58.20
CA VAL A 19 -11.64 -0.38 56.81
C VAL A 19 -10.28 -0.44 56.10
N TYR A 20 -10.27 -0.95 54.87
CA TYR A 20 -9.17 -0.81 53.90
C TYR A 20 -9.65 0.04 52.72
N LYS A 21 -8.86 1.06 52.37
CA LYS A 21 -9.06 1.89 51.17
C LYS A 21 -7.71 2.23 50.58
N ASN A 22 -7.51 1.99 49.27
CA ASN A 22 -6.28 2.38 48.59
C ASN A 22 -6.41 3.78 48.00
N GLU A 23 -5.94 4.79 48.75
CA GLU A 23 -5.98 6.19 48.29
C GLU A 23 -5.02 6.46 47.12
N THR A 24 -4.06 5.57 46.85
CA THR A 24 -3.12 5.60 45.72
C THR A 24 -2.97 4.21 45.07
N SER A 25 -2.32 4.15 43.91
CA SER A 25 -1.97 2.88 43.27
C SER A 25 -0.85 2.17 44.04
N LEU A 26 -0.87 0.83 44.05
CA LEU A 26 0.08 -0.01 44.79
C LEU A 26 0.83 -0.97 43.85
N TYR A 27 2.12 -1.16 44.07
CA TYR A 27 2.96 -2.19 43.43
C TYR A 27 3.71 -3.00 44.49
N GLY A 28 3.80 -4.33 44.38
CA GLY A 28 4.54 -5.15 45.36
C GLY A 28 4.60 -6.65 45.08
N ASP A 29 5.19 -7.42 45.98
CA ASP A 29 5.33 -8.88 45.80
C ASP A 29 3.98 -9.63 45.90
N ALA A 30 3.27 -9.44 47.01
CA ALA A 30 1.95 -9.99 47.25
C ALA A 30 1.19 -9.07 48.20
N LEU A 31 -0.15 -9.12 48.16
CA LEU A 31 -0.98 -8.25 48.97
C LEU A 31 -2.14 -9.01 49.59
N THR A 32 -2.28 -8.90 50.91
CA THR A 32 -3.40 -9.49 51.65
C THR A 32 -4.12 -8.42 52.47
N ALA A 33 -5.45 -8.38 52.43
CA ALA A 33 -6.26 -7.54 53.32
C ALA A 33 -7.37 -8.34 53.99
N GLU A 34 -7.44 -8.27 55.32
CA GLU A 34 -8.48 -8.85 56.16
C GLU A 34 -9.19 -7.73 56.94
N THR A 35 -10.34 -7.27 56.44
CA THR A 35 -11.03 -6.10 57.02
C THR A 35 -12.54 -6.25 57.17
N GLU A 36 -13.24 -5.32 57.83
CA GLU A 36 -14.71 -5.31 57.75
C GLU A 36 -15.19 -4.71 56.41
N GLN A 37 -14.59 -3.61 55.96
CA GLN A 37 -14.89 -3.00 54.66
C GLN A 37 -13.63 -2.80 53.82
N CYS A 38 -13.72 -3.08 52.53
CA CYS A 38 -12.69 -2.83 51.53
C CYS A 38 -13.28 -1.96 50.42
N THR A 39 -12.69 -0.79 50.19
CA THR A 39 -13.08 0.13 49.12
C THR A 39 -11.89 0.34 48.18
N LEU A 40 -12.04 -0.05 46.93
CA LEU A 40 -10.98 0.01 45.93
C LEU A 40 -11.21 1.21 45.02
N THR A 41 -10.22 2.10 44.98
CA THR A 41 -10.30 3.38 44.25
C THR A 41 -9.21 3.57 43.22
N LYS A 42 -8.12 2.80 43.29
CA LYS A 42 -6.97 2.87 42.37
C LYS A 42 -6.40 1.48 42.10
N SER A 43 -5.35 1.38 41.29
CA SER A 43 -4.78 0.11 40.84
C SER A 43 -3.95 -0.60 41.89
N ILE A 44 -3.93 -1.93 41.87
CA ILE A 44 -3.06 -2.78 42.67
C ILE A 44 -2.39 -3.77 41.73
N VAL A 45 -1.07 -3.75 41.71
CA VAL A 45 -0.25 -4.65 40.90
C VAL A 45 0.66 -5.47 41.81
N THR A 46 0.66 -6.79 41.65
CA THR A 46 1.56 -7.67 42.39
C THR A 46 2.26 -8.71 41.53
N GLU A 47 3.47 -9.10 41.93
CA GLU A 47 4.20 -10.21 41.29
C GLU A 47 3.50 -11.57 41.54
N SER A 48 2.91 -11.74 42.72
CA SER A 48 2.25 -12.95 43.21
C SER A 48 0.83 -12.63 43.72
N ASP A 49 0.32 -13.33 44.73
CA ASP A 49 -1.11 -13.35 45.09
C ASP A 49 -1.68 -12.01 45.58
N ILE A 50 -2.93 -11.71 45.20
CA ILE A 50 -3.78 -10.67 45.82
C ILE A 50 -4.94 -11.36 46.55
N LYS A 51 -5.07 -11.16 47.86
CA LYS A 51 -6.10 -11.82 48.68
C LYS A 51 -6.86 -10.82 49.55
N PHE A 52 -8.14 -10.61 49.25
CA PHE A 52 -9.03 -9.78 50.05
C PHE A 52 -10.12 -10.61 50.72
N SER A 53 -10.21 -10.50 52.04
CA SER A 53 -11.28 -11.06 52.85
C SER A 53 -11.95 -9.94 53.64
N SER A 54 -13.17 -9.55 53.25
CA SER A 54 -13.92 -8.47 53.90
C SER A 54 -15.41 -8.80 54.11
N GLN A 55 -16.20 -7.98 54.84
CA GLN A 55 -17.67 -8.12 54.76
C GLN A 55 -18.19 -7.48 53.48
N THR A 56 -17.63 -6.35 53.07
CA THR A 56 -17.96 -5.69 51.80
C THR A 56 -16.68 -5.36 51.03
N ILE A 57 -16.61 -5.74 49.76
CA ILE A 57 -15.61 -5.26 48.80
C ILE A 57 -16.35 -4.44 47.76
N SER A 58 -15.98 -3.17 47.59
CA SER A 58 -16.64 -2.30 46.62
C SER A 58 -15.66 -1.37 45.92
N THR A 59 -15.99 -0.94 44.70
CA THR A 59 -15.36 0.23 44.09
C THR A 59 -16.16 1.49 44.41
N GLU A 60 -15.50 2.64 44.50
CA GLU A 60 -16.20 3.92 44.71
C GLU A 60 -17.04 4.29 43.48
N ALA A 61 -18.16 5.01 43.69
CA ALA A 61 -19.05 5.37 42.59
C ALA A 61 -18.32 6.28 41.58
N GLU A 62 -18.47 5.98 40.28
CA GLU A 62 -17.77 6.65 39.16
C GLU A 62 -16.25 6.38 39.04
N GLU A 63 -15.70 5.47 39.85
CA GLU A 63 -14.30 5.03 39.73
C GLU A 63 -14.21 3.57 39.23
N SER A 64 -13.09 3.23 38.59
CA SER A 64 -12.74 1.84 38.22
C SER A 64 -11.44 1.42 38.90
N ALA A 65 -11.35 0.15 39.32
CA ALA A 65 -10.16 -0.39 39.96
C ALA A 65 -9.56 -1.53 39.12
N VAL A 66 -8.22 -1.60 39.06
CA VAL A 66 -7.49 -2.68 38.37
C VAL A 66 -6.69 -3.46 39.40
N LEU A 67 -6.92 -4.77 39.48
CA LEU A 67 -6.07 -5.69 40.23
C LEU A 67 -5.36 -6.59 39.24
N TYR A 68 -4.03 -6.50 39.21
CA TYR A 68 -3.18 -7.31 38.35
C TYR A 68 -2.26 -8.17 39.20
N SER A 69 -2.26 -9.48 38.97
CA SER A 69 -1.25 -10.40 39.46
C SER A 69 -0.49 -11.02 38.30
N LYS A 70 0.84 -10.88 38.29
CA LYS A 70 1.70 -11.41 37.21
C LYS A 70 1.72 -12.94 37.19
N THR A 71 1.97 -13.57 38.33
CA THR A 71 2.10 -15.04 38.46
C THR A 71 1.17 -15.67 39.48
N GLY A 72 0.49 -14.86 40.31
CA GLY A 72 -0.31 -15.31 41.45
C GLY A 72 -1.81 -15.23 41.22
N SER A 73 -2.57 -15.78 42.16
CA SER A 73 -4.03 -15.78 42.10
C SER A 73 -4.62 -14.51 42.71
N ILE A 74 -5.78 -14.08 42.21
CA ILE A 74 -6.57 -13.01 42.81
C ILE A 74 -7.78 -13.65 43.50
N GLU A 75 -7.89 -13.50 44.81
CA GLU A 75 -8.97 -14.05 45.63
C GLU A 75 -9.72 -12.92 46.34
N LEU A 76 -11.00 -12.74 46.01
CA LEU A 76 -11.91 -11.81 46.68
C LEU A 76 -13.00 -12.60 47.43
N GLN A 77 -12.98 -12.53 48.75
CA GLN A 77 -13.95 -13.17 49.63
C GLN A 77 -14.72 -12.12 50.43
N ALA A 78 -16.05 -12.04 50.26
CA ALA A 78 -16.88 -11.12 51.01
C ALA A 78 -18.32 -11.59 51.29
N ASP A 79 -19.13 -10.82 52.03
CA ASP A 79 -20.58 -10.98 52.03
C ASP A 79 -21.20 -10.29 50.81
N VAL A 80 -20.66 -9.14 50.40
CA VAL A 80 -21.08 -8.37 49.21
C VAL A 80 -19.85 -7.92 48.41
N ILE A 81 -19.86 -8.16 47.10
CA ILE A 81 -18.88 -7.62 46.14
C ILE A 81 -19.63 -6.74 45.14
N HIS A 82 -19.36 -5.43 45.12
CA HIS A 82 -19.88 -4.48 44.14
C HIS A 82 -18.71 -3.79 43.44
N PHE A 83 -18.26 -4.35 42.33
CA PHE A 83 -16.97 -3.97 41.73
C PHE A 83 -17.12 -3.50 40.29
N THR A 84 -16.50 -2.36 40.00
CA THR A 84 -16.34 -1.81 38.64
C THR A 84 -14.86 -1.79 38.28
N GLY A 85 -14.44 -2.51 37.24
CA GLY A 85 -13.05 -2.53 36.78
C GLY A 85 -12.52 -3.90 36.36
N ILE A 86 -11.22 -4.14 36.49
CA ILE A 86 -10.54 -5.31 35.88
C ILE A 86 -9.81 -6.15 36.94
N LEU A 87 -10.00 -7.47 36.89
CA LEU A 87 -9.09 -8.43 37.51
C LEU A 87 -8.30 -9.17 36.41
N TYR A 88 -6.98 -9.05 36.45
CA TYR A 88 -6.07 -9.62 35.47
C TYR A 88 -5.08 -10.57 36.18
N ALA A 89 -5.14 -11.87 35.90
CA ALA A 89 -4.24 -12.89 36.44
C ALA A 89 -3.93 -13.95 35.36
N PRO A 90 -3.23 -13.56 34.27
CA PRO A 90 -3.12 -14.36 33.05
C PRO A 90 -2.48 -15.73 33.26
N GLU A 91 -1.58 -15.85 34.24
CA GLU A 91 -0.85 -17.09 34.51
C GLU A 91 -1.49 -17.99 35.58
N ALA A 92 -2.56 -17.52 36.24
CA ALA A 92 -3.10 -18.11 37.46
C ALA A 92 -4.64 -18.11 37.50
N SER A 93 -5.24 -18.03 38.70
CA SER A 93 -6.70 -18.13 38.88
C SER A 93 -7.29 -16.89 39.53
N ILE A 94 -8.52 -16.55 39.15
CA ILE A 94 -9.36 -15.58 39.85
C ILE A 94 -10.45 -16.33 40.61
N THR A 95 -10.60 -16.05 41.90
CA THR A 95 -11.67 -16.59 42.75
C THR A 95 -12.49 -15.47 43.37
N LEU A 96 -13.79 -15.45 43.08
CA LEU A 96 -14.76 -14.55 43.72
C LEU A 96 -15.71 -15.37 44.59
N SER A 97 -15.84 -15.03 45.87
CA SER A 97 -16.73 -15.73 46.80
C SER A 97 -17.53 -14.72 47.63
N ALA A 98 -18.81 -14.51 47.32
CA ALA A 98 -19.69 -13.67 48.13
C ALA A 98 -21.18 -14.00 48.03
N LYS A 99 -22.00 -13.60 49.02
CA LYS A 99 -23.45 -13.83 48.94
C LYS A 99 -24.10 -13.03 47.81
N GLU A 100 -23.61 -11.83 47.55
CA GLU A 100 -24.05 -10.98 46.44
C GLU A 100 -22.84 -10.44 45.69
N ILE A 101 -22.85 -10.61 44.37
CA ILE A 101 -21.84 -10.08 43.45
C ILE A 101 -22.55 -9.25 42.38
N GLN A 102 -22.22 -7.97 42.30
CA GLN A 102 -22.49 -7.09 41.16
C GLN A 102 -21.15 -6.71 40.56
N TRP A 103 -20.92 -7.11 39.31
CA TRP A 103 -19.67 -6.92 38.60
C TRP A 103 -19.88 -6.12 37.33
N ASN A 104 -19.09 -5.07 37.15
CA ASN A 104 -19.09 -4.25 35.96
C ASN A 104 -17.66 -4.10 35.42
N GLY A 105 -17.24 -4.99 34.51
CA GLY A 105 -15.89 -4.98 33.94
C GLY A 105 -15.33 -6.38 33.63
N ALA A 106 -14.01 -6.53 33.51
CA ALA A 106 -13.38 -7.74 32.96
C ALA A 106 -12.72 -8.65 34.01
N LEU A 107 -12.80 -9.96 33.77
CA LEU A 107 -12.09 -11.01 34.52
C LEU A 107 -11.26 -11.82 33.52
N ILE A 108 -9.94 -11.86 33.69
CA ILE A 108 -9.05 -12.54 32.74
C ILE A 108 -8.01 -13.36 33.52
N ALA A 109 -8.08 -14.69 33.40
CA ALA A 109 -7.18 -15.63 34.06
C ALA A 109 -7.23 -17.03 33.41
N LYS A 110 -6.27 -17.92 33.70
CA LYS A 110 -6.34 -19.33 33.25
C LYS A 110 -7.58 -20.05 33.76
N ASN A 111 -8.00 -19.73 34.99
CA ASN A 111 -9.22 -20.27 35.58
C ASN A 111 -9.97 -19.18 36.35
N ILE A 112 -11.28 -19.11 36.17
CA ILE A 112 -12.16 -18.19 36.91
C ILE A 112 -13.18 -19.03 37.68
N SER A 113 -13.25 -18.81 38.99
CA SER A 113 -14.20 -19.48 39.89
C SER A 113 -15.04 -18.44 40.63
N ILE A 114 -16.37 -18.53 40.50
CA ILE A 114 -17.31 -17.60 41.14
C ILE A 114 -18.30 -18.40 42.00
N GLU A 115 -18.35 -18.09 43.29
CA GLU A 115 -19.32 -18.64 44.25
C GLU A 115 -20.22 -17.51 44.77
N SER A 116 -21.50 -17.52 44.40
CA SER A 116 -22.47 -16.53 44.89
C SER A 116 -23.92 -16.99 44.93
N ASP A 117 -24.68 -16.47 45.89
CA ASP A 117 -26.15 -16.64 45.98
C ASP A 117 -26.89 -15.72 45.00
N LYS A 118 -26.30 -14.56 44.65
CA LYS A 118 -26.85 -13.56 43.71
C LYS A 118 -25.73 -12.96 42.85
N LEU A 119 -25.79 -13.16 41.54
CA LEU A 119 -24.78 -12.72 40.57
C LEU A 119 -25.40 -11.82 39.49
N GLU A 120 -24.85 -10.61 39.33
CA GLU A 120 -25.15 -9.67 38.24
C GLU A 120 -23.83 -9.27 37.57
N LEU A 121 -23.72 -9.49 36.26
CA LEU A 121 -22.54 -9.17 35.45
C LEU A 121 -22.94 -8.17 34.35
N SER A 122 -22.18 -7.10 34.17
CA SER A 122 -22.22 -6.22 32.99
C SER A 122 -20.81 -6.09 32.41
N GLY A 123 -20.70 -6.15 31.08
CA GLY A 123 -19.43 -6.14 30.35
C GLY A 123 -19.05 -4.77 29.79
N TYR A 124 -17.78 -4.64 29.37
CA TYR A 124 -17.30 -3.59 28.47
C TYR A 124 -17.80 -3.83 27.05
N SER A 125 -17.85 -2.78 26.21
CA SER A 125 -18.04 -2.94 24.76
C SER A 125 -16.82 -3.63 24.12
N ASP A 126 -17.01 -4.34 23.01
CA ASP A 126 -15.91 -5.03 22.31
C ASP A 126 -14.76 -4.05 21.93
N SER A 127 -15.08 -2.79 21.65
CA SER A 127 -14.12 -1.70 21.39
C SER A 127 -13.15 -1.43 22.57
N GLU A 128 -13.63 -1.48 23.81
CA GLU A 128 -12.81 -1.19 25.00
C GLU A 128 -11.94 -2.39 25.40
N MET A 129 -12.40 -3.62 25.13
CA MET A 129 -11.60 -4.85 25.26
C MET A 129 -10.50 -4.93 24.19
N LYS A 130 -10.79 -4.47 22.97
CA LYS A 130 -9.85 -4.36 21.85
C LYS A 130 -8.71 -3.37 22.12
N LYS A 131 -9.02 -2.19 22.68
CA LYS A 131 -8.01 -1.22 23.19
C LYS A 131 -7.08 -1.81 24.27
N LEU A 132 -7.56 -2.75 25.07
CA LEU A 132 -6.78 -3.35 26.17
C LEU A 132 -5.79 -4.42 25.69
N LYS A 133 -6.15 -5.21 24.67
CA LYS A 133 -5.22 -6.10 23.93
C LYS A 133 -4.14 -5.28 23.24
N TRP A 134 -4.56 -4.19 22.60
CA TRP A 134 -3.69 -3.27 21.89
C TRP A 134 -2.70 -2.55 22.82
N MET A 135 -3.10 -2.16 24.04
CA MET A 135 -2.18 -1.65 25.07
C MET A 135 -1.18 -2.69 25.60
N GLN A 136 -1.42 -3.97 25.36
CA GLN A 136 -0.55 -5.07 25.77
C GLN A 136 0.48 -5.44 24.69
N GLU A 137 0.10 -5.29 23.42
CA GLU A 137 0.93 -5.51 22.23
C GLU A 137 1.69 -4.23 21.80
N ALA A 138 1.18 -3.02 22.11
CA ALA A 138 1.89 -1.74 21.97
C ALA A 138 3.10 -1.58 22.92
N LYS A 139 3.48 -2.65 23.61
CA LYS A 139 4.75 -2.78 24.34
C LYS A 139 5.99 -2.83 23.42
N ILE A 140 5.84 -2.68 22.11
CA ILE A 140 6.94 -2.86 21.15
C ILE A 140 7.69 -1.55 20.80
N ASN A 141 7.14 -0.34 21.00
CA ASN A 141 7.78 0.87 20.42
C ASN A 141 7.96 2.09 21.35
N SER A 142 8.28 1.92 22.64
CA SER A 142 8.67 3.07 23.47
C SER A 142 10.18 3.35 23.51
N SER A 143 11.02 2.56 22.82
CA SER A 143 12.41 2.94 22.57
C SER A 143 12.80 2.91 21.10
N TYR A 144 13.18 4.06 20.57
CA TYR A 144 13.65 4.24 19.20
C TYR A 144 14.86 5.16 19.20
N THR A 145 15.63 5.12 18.11
CA THR A 145 16.84 5.92 17.97
C THR A 145 16.67 6.88 16.80
N VAL A 146 17.10 8.13 16.97
CA VAL A 146 17.03 9.16 15.93
C VAL A 146 18.40 9.77 15.71
N LEU A 147 18.72 10.03 14.44
CA LEU A 147 19.85 10.85 14.04
C LEU A 147 19.45 12.33 14.14
N ASP A 148 20.03 13.05 15.09
CA ASP A 148 19.94 14.51 15.18
C ASP A 148 21.14 15.11 14.44
N GLU A 149 20.94 15.35 13.13
CA GLU A 149 21.98 15.89 12.25
C GLU A 149 22.41 17.31 12.64
N ASP A 150 21.45 18.15 13.07
CA ASP A 150 21.66 19.54 13.46
C ASP A 150 22.62 19.65 14.65
N ASN A 151 22.47 18.76 15.62
CA ASN A 151 23.32 18.73 16.81
C ASN A 151 24.44 17.68 16.73
N ARG A 152 24.52 16.90 15.64
CA ARG A 152 25.47 15.80 15.40
C ARG A 152 25.47 14.75 16.51
N LYS A 153 24.27 14.27 16.85
CA LYS A 153 24.04 13.31 17.93
C LYS A 153 23.18 12.14 17.47
N LEU A 154 23.45 11.00 18.07
CA LEU A 154 22.56 9.86 18.08
C LEU A 154 21.74 9.92 19.37
N VAL A 155 20.41 10.01 19.24
CA VAL A 155 19.50 10.18 20.38
C VAL A 155 18.66 8.94 20.55
N PHE A 156 18.87 8.22 21.65
CA PHE A 156 18.04 7.13 22.08
C PHE A 156 16.88 7.72 22.89
N HIS A 157 15.66 7.55 22.40
CA HIS A 157 14.44 7.85 23.12
C HIS A 157 14.01 6.60 23.86
N MET A 158 13.80 6.68 25.16
CA MET A 158 13.47 5.57 26.05
C MET A 158 12.44 6.04 27.08
N GLU A 159 11.30 6.54 26.61
CA GLU A 159 10.33 7.17 27.49
C GLU A 159 9.65 6.17 28.42
N ASN A 160 9.47 6.58 29.67
CA ASN A 160 8.71 5.84 30.66
C ASN A 160 9.32 4.49 31.11
N TYR A 161 10.64 4.35 31.18
CA TYR A 161 11.29 3.15 31.74
C TYR A 161 11.93 3.41 33.11
N ASP A 162 12.02 2.38 33.96
CA ASP A 162 12.61 2.51 35.31
C ASP A 162 14.14 2.55 35.24
N GLU A 163 14.75 1.80 34.31
CA GLU A 163 16.19 1.75 34.06
C GLU A 163 16.42 1.26 32.62
N THR A 164 17.37 1.86 31.90
CA THR A 164 17.79 1.40 30.58
C THR A 164 19.29 1.15 30.55
N GLU A 165 19.69 -0.04 30.14
CA GLU A 165 21.07 -0.39 29.81
C GLU A 165 21.28 -0.20 28.31
N ILE A 166 22.40 0.41 27.91
CA ILE A 166 22.77 0.63 26.51
C ILE A 166 24.04 -0.16 26.25
N TYR A 167 23.99 -1.04 25.26
CA TYR A 167 25.09 -1.88 24.84
C TYR A 167 25.60 -1.44 23.47
N VAL A 168 26.90 -1.59 23.27
CA VAL A 168 27.56 -1.28 22.00
C VAL A 168 28.48 -2.42 21.58
N ARG A 169 28.47 -2.76 20.30
CA ARG A 169 29.49 -3.57 19.64
C ARG A 169 30.24 -2.69 18.65
N GLN A 170 31.55 -2.82 18.63
CA GLN A 170 32.43 -2.09 17.72
C GLN A 170 32.93 -3.09 16.65
N GLU A 171 32.60 -2.86 15.39
CA GLU A 171 33.09 -3.62 14.24
C GLU A 171 33.06 -5.16 14.47
N ASN A 172 34.13 -5.85 14.05
CA ASN A 172 34.39 -7.29 14.17
C ASN A 172 34.56 -7.80 15.63
N SER A 173 34.03 -7.09 16.63
CA SER A 173 34.04 -7.55 18.02
C SER A 173 33.10 -8.74 18.20
N PRO A 174 33.52 -9.85 18.82
CA PRO A 174 32.70 -11.05 18.97
C PRO A 174 31.65 -10.93 20.11
N SER A 175 31.43 -9.73 20.64
CA SER A 175 30.50 -9.49 21.75
C SER A 175 30.19 -8.01 21.90
N PHE A 176 29.00 -7.73 22.43
CA PHE A 176 28.62 -6.40 22.89
C PHE A 176 29.18 -6.09 24.28
N GLU A 177 29.47 -4.82 24.53
CA GLU A 177 29.88 -4.29 25.83
C GLU A 177 28.85 -3.28 26.36
N LEU A 178 28.66 -3.25 27.69
CA LEU A 178 27.78 -2.27 28.32
C LEU A 178 28.41 -0.87 28.24
N LEU A 179 27.75 0.04 27.52
CA LEU A 179 28.16 1.43 27.36
C LEU A 179 27.67 2.30 28.52
N ALA A 180 26.38 2.21 28.85
CA ALA A 180 25.75 3.08 29.84
C ALA A 180 24.55 2.42 30.53
N VAL A 181 24.17 2.96 31.69
CA VAL A 181 22.91 2.68 32.39
C VAL A 181 22.30 4.02 32.77
N THR A 182 21.03 4.25 32.43
CA THR A 182 20.33 5.53 32.64
C THR A 182 18.88 5.33 33.06
N GLU A 183 18.34 6.26 33.83
CA GLU A 183 16.90 6.33 34.21
C GLU A 183 16.20 7.50 33.49
N GLU A 184 16.93 8.23 32.63
CA GLU A 184 16.41 9.36 31.86
C GLU A 184 15.66 8.86 30.62
N ASP A 185 14.65 9.62 30.19
CA ASP A 185 13.85 9.33 28.99
C ASP A 185 14.66 9.45 27.68
N THR A 186 15.85 10.05 27.72
CA THR A 186 16.76 10.12 26.57
C THR A 186 18.22 9.85 26.94
N TYR A 187 18.96 9.29 26.00
CA TYR A 187 20.42 9.19 26.05
C TYR A 187 21.02 9.64 24.73
N GLU A 188 22.08 10.45 24.79
CA GLU A 188 22.68 11.06 23.60
C GLU A 188 24.14 10.64 23.47
N ILE A 189 24.54 10.24 22.26
CA ILE A 189 25.94 9.95 21.89
C ILE A 189 26.37 10.96 20.82
N ASN A 190 27.54 11.58 20.98
CA ASN A 190 28.08 12.45 19.94
C ASN A 190 28.59 11.60 18.77
N TYR A 191 28.40 12.03 17.52
CA TYR A 191 28.92 11.31 16.35
C TYR A 191 30.43 11.02 16.44
N ASP A 192 31.21 11.93 17.02
CA ASP A 192 32.67 11.75 17.22
C ASP A 192 33.03 10.59 18.16
N GLU A 193 32.06 10.06 18.92
CA GLU A 193 32.23 8.91 19.82
C GLU A 193 31.95 7.57 19.11
N ILE A 194 31.27 7.59 17.95
CA ILE A 194 31.03 6.41 17.10
C ILE A 194 32.32 6.15 16.31
N GLN A 195 32.90 4.95 16.45
CA GLN A 195 34.12 4.56 15.73
C GLN A 195 33.82 3.52 14.66
N GLY A 196 34.09 3.86 13.39
CA GLY A 196 33.85 2.95 12.27
C GLY A 196 32.38 2.52 12.21
N ILE A 197 32.14 1.21 12.11
CA ILE A 197 30.80 0.63 12.21
C ILE A 197 30.58 0.22 13.67
N SER A 198 29.49 0.68 14.27
CA SER A 198 29.10 0.38 15.64
C SER A 198 27.63 -0.06 15.69
N GLU A 199 27.37 -1.15 16.40
CA GLU A 199 26.01 -1.67 16.61
C GLU A 199 25.57 -1.35 18.03
N TYR A 200 24.32 -0.94 18.22
CA TYR A 200 23.77 -0.53 19.50
C TYR A 200 22.50 -1.29 19.81
N ARG A 201 22.32 -1.62 21.09
CA ARG A 201 21.09 -2.22 21.60
C ARG A 201 20.75 -1.65 22.96
N THR A 202 19.49 -1.32 23.18
CA THR A 202 19.01 -0.95 24.51
C THR A 202 18.31 -2.14 25.17
N VAL A 203 18.47 -2.23 26.48
CA VAL A 203 17.79 -3.19 27.34
C VAL A 203 17.08 -2.38 28.41
N THR A 204 15.80 -2.11 28.17
CA THR A 204 14.97 -1.28 29.04
C THR A 204 14.28 -2.15 30.08
N LYS A 205 14.15 -1.64 31.30
CA LYS A 205 13.51 -2.32 32.44
C LYS A 205 12.37 -1.48 32.94
N ARG A 206 11.22 -2.12 33.13
CA ARG A 206 10.06 -1.48 33.74
C ARG A 206 9.24 -2.51 34.50
N PHE A 207 8.89 -2.23 35.75
CA PHE A 207 8.08 -3.10 36.61
C PHE A 207 8.60 -4.55 36.67
N GLY A 208 9.93 -4.71 36.72
CA GLY A 208 10.58 -6.03 36.75
C GLY A 208 10.48 -6.83 35.45
N GLU A 209 10.01 -6.24 34.36
CA GLU A 209 10.13 -6.77 33.00
C GLU A 209 11.30 -6.12 32.29
N THR A 210 11.95 -6.88 31.40
CA THR A 210 13.05 -6.42 30.56
C THR A 210 12.63 -6.52 29.11
N GLN A 211 12.81 -5.44 28.36
CA GLN A 211 12.61 -5.39 26.93
C GLN A 211 13.94 -5.07 26.26
N LYS A 212 14.14 -5.62 25.07
CA LYS A 212 15.30 -5.32 24.24
C LYS A 212 14.83 -4.54 23.03
N SER A 213 15.57 -3.53 22.61
CA SER A 213 15.34 -2.92 21.28
C SER A 213 15.82 -3.86 20.17
N SER A 214 15.44 -3.53 18.93
CA SER A 214 16.20 -3.90 17.74
C SER A 214 17.66 -3.47 17.88
N ILE A 215 18.53 -4.13 17.12
CA ILE A 215 19.94 -3.76 17.00
C ILE A 215 20.05 -2.72 15.89
N PHE A 216 20.60 -1.55 16.24
CA PHE A 216 20.80 -0.45 15.31
C PHE A 216 22.28 -0.39 14.92
N THR A 217 22.58 -0.35 13.63
CA THR A 217 23.96 -0.34 13.15
C THR A 217 24.27 0.99 12.47
N TYR A 218 25.31 1.67 12.94
CA TYR A 218 25.71 3.00 12.45
C TYR A 218 27.13 2.98 11.93
N SER A 219 27.30 3.57 10.75
CA SER A 219 28.57 3.79 10.05
C SER A 219 29.01 5.24 10.26
N ASN A 220 30.21 5.46 10.80
CA ASN A 220 30.83 6.79 10.85
C ASN A 220 32.02 6.87 9.89
N GLN A 221 31.80 7.49 8.72
CA GLN A 221 32.81 7.71 7.71
C GLN A 221 33.14 9.20 7.62
N ASN A 222 34.37 9.57 8.01
CA ASN A 222 34.86 10.96 7.95
C ASN A 222 34.00 12.00 8.70
N GLY A 223 33.21 11.58 9.68
CA GLY A 223 32.34 12.48 10.47
C GLY A 223 30.92 12.61 9.93
N GLU A 224 30.54 11.84 8.91
CA GLU A 224 29.15 11.61 8.51
C GLU A 224 28.71 10.27 9.13
N VAL A 225 27.55 10.28 9.79
CA VAL A 225 26.98 9.11 10.43
C VAL A 225 25.72 8.74 9.67
N GLU A 226 25.64 7.48 9.25
CA GLU A 226 24.50 6.90 8.55
C GLU A 226 24.11 5.58 9.23
N GLU A 227 22.82 5.26 9.18
CA GLU A 227 22.34 3.92 9.52
C GLU A 227 22.73 2.95 8.40
N THR A 228 23.13 1.74 8.79
CA THR A 228 23.59 0.69 7.87
C THR A 228 23.27 -0.68 8.47
N VAL A 229 23.61 -1.76 7.77
CA VAL A 229 23.50 -3.13 8.26
C VAL A 229 24.84 -3.82 8.03
N LEU A 230 25.33 -4.52 9.06
CA LEU A 230 26.54 -5.33 8.97
C LEU A 230 26.12 -6.80 8.94
N ASP A 231 26.43 -7.47 7.84
CA ASP A 231 26.25 -8.90 7.60
C ASP A 231 27.56 -9.38 6.92
N SER A 232 28.39 -10.07 7.69
CA SER A 232 29.79 -10.33 7.39
C SER A 232 30.00 -11.57 6.52
N ASP A 233 29.09 -12.55 6.55
CA ASP A 233 29.13 -13.74 5.71
C ASP A 233 28.07 -13.77 4.60
N GLY A 234 27.14 -12.81 4.62
CA GLY A 234 26.17 -12.55 3.56
C GLY A 234 24.99 -13.51 3.60
N ASP A 235 24.64 -14.00 4.78
CA ASP A 235 23.56 -14.97 4.97
C ASP A 235 22.20 -14.32 5.28
N ARG A 236 22.17 -12.98 5.33
CA ARG A 236 21.03 -12.10 5.63
C ARG A 236 20.69 -11.93 7.10
N ILE A 237 21.41 -12.56 8.02
CA ILE A 237 21.30 -12.21 9.44
C ILE A 237 22.34 -11.14 9.76
N PRO A 238 21.95 -9.97 10.28
CA PRO A 238 22.94 -8.99 10.69
C PRO A 238 23.79 -9.52 11.85
N ASP A 239 25.11 -9.31 11.81
CA ASP A 239 26.07 -9.89 12.75
C ASP A 239 25.66 -9.67 14.22
N GLY A 240 25.06 -8.52 14.53
CA GLY A 240 24.62 -8.18 15.86
C GLY A 240 23.59 -9.17 16.42
N TYR A 241 22.65 -9.63 15.57
CA TYR A 241 21.61 -10.59 15.93
C TYR A 241 22.16 -12.00 16.07
N GLU A 242 23.06 -12.39 15.18
CA GLU A 242 23.80 -13.64 15.27
C GLU A 242 24.51 -13.78 16.61
N ILE A 243 25.22 -12.74 17.05
CA ILE A 243 25.95 -12.78 18.32
C ILE A 243 25.01 -12.74 19.53
N TRP A 244 24.01 -11.85 19.52
CA TRP A 244 23.22 -11.57 20.73
C TRP A 244 22.07 -12.56 20.92
N ASP A 245 21.30 -12.82 19.85
CA ASP A 245 20.02 -13.51 19.95
C ASP A 245 20.11 -14.99 19.52
N LEU A 246 20.95 -15.34 18.54
CA LEU A 246 21.05 -16.71 18.02
C LEU A 246 22.23 -17.51 18.59
N GLY A 247 23.38 -16.86 18.74
CA GLY A 247 24.64 -17.49 19.12
C GLY A 247 25.38 -18.17 17.97
N THR A 248 25.07 -17.82 16.71
CA THR A 248 25.75 -18.27 15.49
C THR A 248 27.10 -17.56 15.29
N ASP A 249 27.92 -18.04 14.34
CA ASP A 249 29.21 -17.43 13.99
C ASP A 249 29.04 -16.46 12.81
N PRO A 250 29.17 -15.13 13.02
CA PRO A 250 28.88 -14.11 11.99
C PRO A 250 29.87 -14.07 10.82
N TYR A 251 30.71 -15.07 10.69
CA TYR A 251 31.66 -15.22 9.60
C TYR A 251 31.53 -16.59 8.92
N ALA A 252 30.48 -17.32 9.24
CA ALA A 252 30.20 -18.65 8.75
C ALA A 252 28.69 -18.77 8.51
N ALA A 253 28.30 -18.48 7.26
CA ALA A 253 26.91 -18.52 6.83
C ALA A 253 26.16 -19.81 7.17
N ASP A 254 26.85 -20.93 7.45
CA ASP A 254 26.29 -22.21 7.91
C ASP A 254 27.08 -22.60 9.17
N THR A 255 26.57 -22.23 10.35
CA THR A 255 27.29 -22.39 11.61
C THR A 255 27.42 -23.87 12.01
N ASP A 256 26.39 -24.67 11.74
CA ASP A 256 26.31 -26.05 12.21
C ASP A 256 26.82 -27.10 11.20
N GLY A 257 26.95 -26.71 9.93
CA GLY A 257 27.54 -27.45 8.83
C GLY A 257 26.60 -28.44 8.15
N ASP A 258 25.28 -28.26 8.24
CA ASP A 258 24.30 -29.13 7.59
C ASP A 258 23.99 -28.75 6.11
N GLY A 259 24.41 -27.54 5.73
CA GLY A 259 24.32 -26.98 4.40
C GLY A 259 23.08 -26.14 4.12
N PHE A 260 22.33 -25.73 5.15
CA PHE A 260 21.52 -24.52 5.12
C PHE A 260 22.33 -23.34 5.66
N SER A 261 22.00 -22.13 5.23
CA SER A 261 22.54 -20.96 5.92
C SER A 261 21.77 -20.66 7.19
N ASP A 262 22.40 -20.04 8.19
CA ASP A 262 21.74 -19.68 9.44
C ASP A 262 20.53 -18.76 9.13
N GLY A 263 20.68 -17.83 8.20
CA GLY A 263 19.59 -17.02 7.65
C GLY A 263 18.45 -17.82 7.02
N TYR A 264 18.74 -18.83 6.20
CA TYR A 264 17.70 -19.66 5.61
C TYR A 264 16.91 -20.43 6.67
N GLU A 265 17.62 -20.94 7.68
CA GLU A 265 17.01 -21.64 8.80
C GLU A 265 16.08 -20.72 9.61
N VAL A 266 16.48 -19.48 9.84
CA VAL A 266 15.69 -18.54 10.63
C VAL A 266 14.50 -17.99 9.85
N TYR A 267 14.70 -17.58 8.60
CA TYR A 267 13.71 -16.82 7.82
C TYR A 267 12.75 -17.71 7.01
N VAL A 268 13.20 -18.90 6.60
CA VAL A 268 12.41 -19.76 5.71
C VAL A 268 12.02 -21.06 6.43
N LEU A 269 12.98 -21.74 7.06
CA LEU A 269 12.69 -23.00 7.76
C LEU A 269 12.11 -22.79 9.16
N TYR A 270 12.29 -21.63 9.78
CA TYR A 270 11.91 -21.41 11.18
C TYR A 270 12.51 -22.48 12.14
N THR A 271 13.74 -22.93 11.87
CA THR A 271 14.51 -23.90 12.67
C THR A 271 15.57 -23.20 13.53
N ASP A 272 16.25 -23.96 14.39
CA ASP A 272 17.35 -23.46 15.22
C ASP A 272 18.66 -23.64 14.45
N PRO A 273 19.38 -22.56 14.07
CA PRO A 273 20.57 -22.61 13.21
C PRO A 273 21.80 -23.28 13.86
N LEU A 274 21.64 -23.82 15.07
CA LEU A 274 22.68 -24.57 15.79
C LEU A 274 22.41 -26.08 15.80
N GLU A 275 21.32 -26.54 15.19
CA GLU A 275 20.85 -27.92 15.20
C GLU A 275 20.71 -28.52 13.79
N VAL A 276 21.51 -29.55 13.49
CA VAL A 276 21.56 -30.18 12.16
C VAL A 276 20.20 -30.73 11.72
N THR A 277 19.58 -30.11 10.72
CA THR A 277 18.25 -30.43 10.17
C THR A 277 18.20 -30.76 8.67
N GLY A 278 19.30 -30.63 7.91
CA GLY A 278 19.42 -30.81 6.45
C GLY A 278 18.78 -32.03 5.75
N ASP A 279 18.43 -33.09 6.48
CA ASP A 279 17.76 -34.30 5.94
C ASP A 279 16.25 -34.34 6.30
N ALA A 280 15.67 -33.24 6.81
CA ALA A 280 14.23 -33.11 7.06
C ALA A 280 13.43 -33.13 5.75
N ASP A 281 12.14 -33.45 5.88
CA ASP A 281 11.12 -33.50 4.83
C ASP A 281 9.88 -32.94 5.50
N SER A 282 9.80 -31.60 5.49
CA SER A 282 8.98 -30.80 6.38
C SER A 282 7.49 -30.83 6.03
N ASP A 283 7.16 -30.94 4.74
CA ASP A 283 5.81 -31.10 4.23
C ASP A 283 5.41 -32.56 3.96
N GLY A 284 6.38 -33.48 3.92
CA GLY A 284 6.18 -34.91 3.72
C GLY A 284 5.91 -35.31 2.26
N ASP A 285 6.27 -34.48 1.28
CA ASP A 285 6.08 -34.73 -0.14
C ASP A 285 7.10 -35.77 -0.69
N GLY A 286 8.23 -35.94 0.01
CA GLY A 286 9.28 -36.91 -0.29
C GLY A 286 10.54 -36.32 -0.93
N LEU A 287 10.59 -35.01 -1.16
CA LEU A 287 11.83 -34.24 -1.20
C LEU A 287 12.34 -33.99 0.22
N SER A 288 13.61 -33.65 0.34
CA SER A 288 14.13 -33.12 1.60
C SER A 288 14.13 -31.60 1.51
N ASP A 289 14.03 -30.91 2.64
CA ASP A 289 14.08 -29.44 2.72
C ASP A 289 15.30 -28.88 1.95
N LYS A 290 16.42 -29.62 1.95
CA LYS A 290 17.63 -29.27 1.19
C LYS A 290 17.47 -29.39 -0.33
N THR A 291 16.77 -30.42 -0.77
CA THR A 291 16.48 -30.61 -2.20
C THR A 291 15.48 -29.55 -2.68
N GLU A 292 14.51 -29.19 -1.83
CA GLU A 292 13.54 -28.14 -2.11
C GLU A 292 14.21 -26.78 -2.24
N MET A 293 15.11 -26.43 -1.31
CA MET A 293 15.96 -25.23 -1.43
C MET A 293 16.76 -25.22 -2.74
N GLU A 294 17.36 -26.35 -3.15
CA GLU A 294 18.09 -26.47 -4.41
C GLU A 294 17.19 -26.32 -5.66
N LEU A 295 15.90 -26.62 -5.55
CA LEU A 295 14.89 -26.46 -6.60
C LEU A 295 14.18 -25.10 -6.54
N GLY A 296 14.36 -24.35 -5.45
CA GLY A 296 13.64 -23.09 -5.17
C GLY A 296 12.22 -23.29 -4.65
N THR A 297 11.81 -24.53 -4.37
CA THR A 297 10.50 -24.86 -3.83
C THR A 297 10.43 -24.58 -2.33
N ASN A 298 9.22 -24.55 -1.77
CA ASN A 298 8.97 -24.19 -0.39
C ASN A 298 8.89 -25.45 0.49
N PRO A 299 9.80 -25.63 1.47
CA PRO A 299 9.85 -26.81 2.36
C PRO A 299 8.57 -27.10 3.17
N TYR A 300 7.60 -26.19 3.16
CA TYR A 300 6.33 -26.31 3.86
C TYR A 300 5.13 -26.42 2.92
N LEU A 301 5.36 -26.52 1.61
CA LEU A 301 4.33 -26.65 0.59
C LEU A 301 4.66 -27.83 -0.31
N ALA A 302 3.89 -28.92 -0.19
CA ALA A 302 4.06 -30.12 -1.02
C ALA A 302 3.89 -29.86 -2.52
N ASP A 303 3.33 -28.71 -2.89
CA ASP A 303 3.04 -28.23 -4.23
C ASP A 303 3.29 -26.71 -4.18
N SER A 304 4.49 -26.30 -4.59
CA SER A 304 5.00 -24.94 -4.38
C SER A 304 4.46 -23.93 -5.39
N ASP A 305 4.06 -24.40 -6.58
CA ASP A 305 3.50 -23.54 -7.64
C ASP A 305 1.98 -23.65 -7.77
N PHE A 306 1.35 -24.47 -6.92
CA PHE A 306 -0.08 -24.65 -6.76
C PHE A 306 -0.77 -25.12 -8.04
N ASP A 307 -0.10 -25.96 -8.83
CA ASP A 307 -0.70 -26.57 -10.01
C ASP A 307 -1.31 -27.96 -9.72
N GLY A 308 -1.16 -28.49 -8.52
CA GLY A 308 -1.72 -29.78 -8.09
C GLY A 308 -0.85 -30.99 -8.40
N LEU A 309 0.37 -30.80 -8.90
CA LEU A 309 1.44 -31.78 -8.86
C LEU A 309 2.33 -31.51 -7.65
N ILE A 310 2.71 -32.56 -6.92
CA ILE A 310 3.64 -32.39 -5.82
C ILE A 310 5.06 -32.22 -6.34
N ASP A 311 5.87 -31.41 -5.67
CA ASP A 311 7.21 -30.99 -6.10
C ASP A 311 8.11 -32.18 -6.44
N SER A 312 8.06 -33.26 -5.64
CA SER A 312 8.82 -34.50 -5.87
C SER A 312 8.51 -35.22 -7.20
N THR A 313 7.37 -34.92 -7.81
CA THR A 313 6.91 -35.52 -9.07
C THR A 313 6.78 -34.54 -10.22
N ASP A 314 6.86 -33.25 -9.93
CA ASP A 314 6.74 -32.18 -10.90
C ASP A 314 8.07 -31.98 -11.65
N PRO A 315 8.06 -32.00 -13.00
CA PRO A 315 9.25 -31.62 -13.78
C PRO A 315 9.65 -30.14 -13.66
N GLU A 316 8.72 -29.26 -13.32
CA GLU A 316 8.85 -27.80 -13.27
C GLU A 316 8.14 -27.21 -12.02
N PRO A 317 8.53 -27.60 -10.78
CA PRO A 317 7.79 -27.33 -9.51
C PRO A 317 7.70 -25.86 -9.07
N MET A 318 8.13 -24.94 -9.92
CA MET A 318 8.11 -23.48 -9.71
C MET A 318 7.46 -22.77 -10.90
N LEU A 319 6.79 -23.51 -11.78
CA LEU A 319 6.19 -23.04 -13.03
C LEU A 319 4.78 -23.61 -13.17
N THR A 320 3.82 -22.95 -12.54
CA THR A 320 2.41 -23.36 -12.51
C THR A 320 1.88 -23.85 -13.87
N ASP A 321 1.48 -25.13 -13.96
CA ASP A 321 0.75 -25.68 -15.11
C ASP A 321 -0.75 -25.38 -15.03
N VAL A 322 -1.16 -24.31 -15.70
CA VAL A 322 -2.58 -23.91 -15.83
C VAL A 322 -3.48 -24.98 -16.48
N GLU A 323 -2.92 -26.00 -17.17
CA GLU A 323 -3.68 -27.09 -17.77
C GLU A 323 -3.96 -28.27 -16.81
N SER A 324 -3.41 -28.25 -15.59
CA SER A 324 -3.52 -29.34 -14.62
C SER A 324 -4.96 -29.63 -14.18
N GLY A 325 -5.81 -28.59 -14.15
CA GLY A 325 -7.22 -28.66 -13.77
C GLY A 325 -7.48 -29.13 -12.34
N GLN A 326 -6.46 -29.12 -11.48
CA GLN A 326 -6.58 -29.46 -10.06
C GLN A 326 -6.91 -28.20 -9.24
N VAL A 327 -7.74 -28.39 -8.21
CA VAL A 327 -8.01 -27.32 -7.24
C VAL A 327 -6.95 -27.45 -6.16
N PRO A 328 -6.09 -26.45 -5.96
CA PRO A 328 -5.03 -26.56 -4.97
C PRO A 328 -5.60 -26.50 -3.55
N ASP A 329 -4.89 -27.12 -2.60
CA ASP A 329 -5.28 -27.22 -1.19
C ASP A 329 -4.54 -26.13 -0.39
N TYR A 330 -5.28 -25.14 0.09
CA TYR A 330 -4.72 -23.86 0.55
C TYR A 330 -4.64 -23.68 2.07
N GLU A 331 -4.72 -24.75 2.86
CA GLU A 331 -4.54 -24.63 4.32
C GLU A 331 -3.06 -24.43 4.68
N VAL A 332 -2.54 -23.22 4.43
CA VAL A 332 -1.18 -22.85 4.84
C VAL A 332 -1.22 -22.15 6.20
N GLU A 333 -0.56 -22.76 7.19
CA GLU A 333 -0.37 -22.12 8.50
C GLU A 333 0.70 -21.03 8.39
N THR A 334 0.45 -19.86 8.99
CA THR A 334 1.49 -18.84 9.14
C THR A 334 2.42 -19.25 10.26
N LYS A 335 3.69 -19.50 9.90
CA LYS A 335 4.77 -19.69 10.85
C LYS A 335 5.35 -18.34 11.24
N THR A 336 5.79 -18.25 12.49
CA THR A 336 6.47 -17.07 13.01
C THR A 336 7.85 -17.45 13.51
N GLY A 337 8.87 -16.78 13.01
CA GLY A 337 10.26 -16.89 13.41
C GLY A 337 10.60 -16.07 14.65
N VAL A 338 11.87 -16.12 15.03
CA VAL A 338 12.42 -15.39 16.19
C VAL A 338 12.45 -13.87 15.94
N PHE A 339 12.47 -13.45 14.66
CA PHE A 339 12.54 -12.07 14.22
C PHE A 339 11.21 -11.51 13.70
N ASP A 340 10.11 -12.21 13.94
CA ASP A 340 8.79 -11.75 13.49
C ASP A 340 8.10 -10.89 14.56
N ILE A 341 7.63 -9.71 14.17
CA ILE A 341 6.77 -8.87 14.99
C ILE A 341 5.34 -8.99 14.49
N CYS A 342 4.49 -9.53 15.37
CA CYS A 342 3.05 -9.47 15.20
C CYS A 342 2.52 -8.15 15.80
N ILE A 343 2.00 -7.27 14.95
CA ILE A 343 1.27 -6.08 15.37
C ILE A 343 -0.20 -6.29 15.08
N ARG A 344 -1.03 -6.09 16.10
CA ARG A 344 -2.47 -5.92 15.91
C ARG A 344 -2.87 -4.53 16.34
N TYR A 345 -3.61 -3.83 15.49
CA TYR A 345 -4.06 -2.49 15.76
C TYR A 345 -5.43 -2.23 15.14
N TYR A 346 -6.07 -1.16 15.61
CA TYR A 346 -7.23 -0.60 14.94
C TYR A 346 -6.80 0.75 14.36
N ASP A 347 -7.16 1.06 13.12
CA ASP A 347 -6.96 2.44 12.67
C ASP A 347 -7.98 3.38 13.36
N GLU A 348 -7.92 4.67 13.00
CA GLU A 348 -8.85 5.69 13.51
C GLU A 348 -10.32 5.39 13.15
N ASN A 349 -10.53 4.57 12.12
CA ASN A 349 -11.83 4.16 11.58
C ASN A 349 -12.35 2.86 12.24
N GLY A 350 -11.55 2.22 13.09
CA GLY A 350 -11.90 0.95 13.74
C GLY A 350 -11.65 -0.29 12.88
N THR A 351 -10.99 -0.15 11.73
CA THR A 351 -10.52 -1.24 10.87
C THR A 351 -9.48 -2.06 11.62
N GLU A 352 -9.68 -3.37 11.69
CA GLU A 352 -8.74 -4.30 12.31
C GLU A 352 -7.58 -4.61 11.36
N PHE A 353 -6.37 -4.35 11.83
CA PHE A 353 -5.14 -4.75 11.17
C PHE A 353 -4.41 -5.77 12.04
N GLU A 354 -3.96 -6.86 11.43
CA GLU A 354 -2.97 -7.78 11.97
C GLU A 354 -1.86 -7.92 10.94
N THR A 355 -0.65 -7.55 11.28
CA THR A 355 0.53 -7.75 10.42
C THR A 355 1.56 -8.58 11.15
N ILE A 356 2.23 -9.44 10.40
CA ILE A 356 3.45 -10.13 10.81
C ILE A 356 4.50 -9.69 9.81
N TYR A 357 5.50 -8.96 10.28
CA TYR A 357 6.66 -8.60 9.48
C TYR A 357 7.92 -9.04 10.19
N ASP A 358 8.91 -9.40 9.40
CA ASP A 358 10.27 -9.60 9.88
C ASP A 358 10.90 -8.23 10.13
N TYR A 359 11.35 -7.97 11.36
CA TYR A 359 11.89 -6.65 11.71
C TYR A 359 13.36 -6.46 11.38
N THR A 360 14.05 -7.52 10.93
CA THR A 360 15.46 -7.46 10.54
C THR A 360 15.62 -7.02 9.09
N ASP A 361 14.69 -7.41 8.20
CA ASP A 361 14.73 -7.04 6.78
C ASP A 361 13.50 -6.26 6.28
N GLY A 362 12.46 -6.13 7.10
CA GLY A 362 11.28 -5.30 6.83
C GLY A 362 10.21 -5.94 5.95
N HIS A 363 10.32 -7.24 5.62
CA HIS A 363 9.32 -7.91 4.79
C HIS A 363 8.06 -8.29 5.58
N SER A 364 6.88 -8.06 5.00
CA SER A 364 5.60 -8.52 5.57
C SER A 364 5.31 -9.96 5.15
N ILE A 365 5.32 -10.89 6.10
CA ILE A 365 5.00 -12.30 5.88
C ILE A 365 3.48 -12.51 5.85
N TYR A 366 2.75 -11.71 6.63
CA TYR A 366 1.30 -11.76 6.70
C TYR A 366 0.70 -10.38 6.96
N LEU A 367 -0.38 -10.08 6.27
CA LEU A 367 -1.21 -8.90 6.50
C LEU A 367 -2.67 -9.32 6.47
N ASN A 368 -3.41 -9.00 7.52
CA ASN A 368 -4.85 -9.14 7.57
C ASN A 368 -5.47 -7.79 7.86
N GLN A 369 -6.36 -7.37 6.98
CA GLN A 369 -7.18 -6.18 7.10
C GLN A 369 -8.65 -6.61 7.08
N ASN A 370 -9.33 -6.52 8.23
CA ASN A 370 -10.75 -6.87 8.36
C ASN A 370 -11.16 -8.24 7.78
N GLY A 371 -10.28 -9.25 7.86
CA GLY A 371 -10.54 -10.60 7.35
C GLY A 371 -10.01 -10.86 5.94
N LYS A 372 -9.56 -9.84 5.21
CA LYS A 372 -8.76 -9.99 3.98
C LYS A 372 -7.31 -10.24 4.38
N ALA A 373 -6.87 -11.49 4.27
CA ALA A 373 -5.52 -11.89 4.62
C ALA A 373 -4.65 -12.03 3.37
N THR A 374 -3.40 -11.59 3.45
CA THR A 374 -2.35 -11.83 2.45
C THR A 374 -1.19 -12.50 3.16
N GLN A 375 -0.76 -13.64 2.66
CA GLN A 375 0.42 -14.36 3.13
C GLN A 375 1.47 -14.41 2.02
N ARG A 376 2.73 -14.20 2.37
CA ARG A 376 3.85 -14.16 1.44
C ARG A 376 4.92 -15.15 1.85
N PHE A 377 5.52 -15.79 0.86
CA PHE A 377 6.63 -16.72 1.04
C PHE A 377 7.82 -16.23 0.23
N TYR A 378 9.01 -16.46 0.78
CA TYR A 378 10.26 -15.97 0.25
C TYR A 378 11.25 -17.12 0.11
N ASN A 379 12.14 -17.04 -0.87
CA ASN A 379 13.27 -17.96 -0.97
C ASN A 379 14.45 -17.52 -0.07
N GLN A 380 15.56 -18.27 -0.10
CA GLN A 380 16.75 -17.99 0.69
C GLN A 380 17.37 -16.60 0.43
N ASP A 381 17.21 -16.09 -0.79
CA ASP A 381 17.77 -14.81 -1.23
C ASP A 381 16.83 -13.63 -0.92
N GLY A 382 15.60 -13.90 -0.48
CA GLY A 382 14.63 -12.90 -0.02
C GLY A 382 13.65 -12.46 -1.08
N TYR A 383 13.60 -13.17 -2.21
CA TYR A 383 12.64 -12.89 -3.27
C TYR A 383 11.30 -13.57 -2.98
N GLU A 384 10.20 -12.82 -3.12
CA GLU A 384 8.84 -13.34 -2.93
C GLU A 384 8.53 -14.38 -4.01
N THR A 385 8.36 -15.63 -3.61
CA THR A 385 8.05 -16.74 -4.54
C THR A 385 6.57 -17.04 -4.62
N VAL A 386 5.81 -16.77 -3.56
CA VAL A 386 4.37 -17.03 -3.50
C VAL A 386 3.66 -15.92 -2.72
N SER A 387 2.53 -15.47 -3.25
CA SER A 387 1.57 -14.56 -2.62
C SER A 387 0.20 -15.21 -2.58
N ILE A 388 -0.37 -15.37 -1.39
CA ILE A 388 -1.72 -15.93 -1.19
C ILE A 388 -2.61 -14.88 -0.57
N GLN A 389 -3.60 -14.40 -1.31
CA GLN A 389 -4.67 -13.58 -0.77
C GLN A 389 -5.88 -14.44 -0.45
N LYS A 390 -6.49 -14.23 0.71
CA LYS A 390 -7.69 -14.93 1.17
C LYS A 390 -8.73 -13.92 1.60
N ALA A 391 -9.92 -14.04 1.05
CA ALA A 391 -11.09 -13.28 1.45
C ALA A 391 -12.36 -14.08 1.18
N ASP A 392 -13.39 -13.94 2.03
CA ASP A 392 -14.68 -14.65 1.91
C ASP A 392 -14.61 -16.19 1.76
N GLY A 393 -13.49 -16.80 2.15
CA GLY A 393 -13.25 -18.23 2.01
C GLY A 393 -12.66 -18.66 0.66
N GLU A 394 -12.43 -17.72 -0.25
CA GLU A 394 -11.78 -17.90 -1.55
C GLU A 394 -10.31 -17.44 -1.49
N TYR A 395 -9.54 -17.82 -2.51
CA TYR A 395 -8.10 -17.58 -2.58
C TYR A 395 -7.67 -17.05 -3.96
N ILE A 396 -6.72 -16.12 -3.97
CA ILE A 396 -5.95 -15.72 -5.15
C ILE A 396 -4.49 -16.05 -4.86
N ILE A 397 -3.87 -16.82 -5.75
CA ILE A 397 -2.46 -17.22 -5.63
C ILE A 397 -1.67 -16.73 -6.81
N ASN A 398 -0.55 -16.10 -6.50
CA ASN A 398 0.45 -15.69 -7.47
C ASN A 398 1.78 -16.34 -7.11
N THR A 399 2.49 -16.86 -8.12
CA THR A 399 3.81 -17.46 -7.94
C THR A 399 4.84 -16.77 -8.83
N THR A 400 6.07 -16.66 -8.37
CA THR A 400 7.18 -16.08 -9.12
C THR A 400 8.44 -16.92 -8.94
N SER A 401 9.11 -17.22 -10.04
CA SER A 401 10.42 -17.88 -10.05
C SER A 401 11.51 -16.91 -10.50
N TYR A 402 12.73 -17.14 -10.04
CA TYR A 402 13.87 -16.25 -10.24
C TYR A 402 15.09 -17.01 -10.79
N ASP A 403 15.96 -16.32 -11.52
CA ASP A 403 17.29 -16.82 -11.86
C ASP A 403 18.31 -16.60 -10.74
N GLU A 404 19.56 -17.07 -10.93
CA GLU A 404 20.66 -16.92 -9.97
C GLU A 404 21.05 -15.46 -9.67
N ASN A 405 20.58 -14.49 -10.48
CA ASN A 405 20.83 -13.07 -10.28
C ASN A 405 19.64 -12.34 -9.65
N GLY A 406 18.55 -13.05 -9.32
CA GLY A 406 17.33 -12.47 -8.77
C GLY A 406 16.40 -11.85 -9.81
N ASN A 407 16.57 -12.13 -11.10
CA ASN A 407 15.62 -11.67 -12.13
C ASN A 407 14.42 -12.61 -12.17
N ALA A 408 13.19 -12.07 -12.18
CA ALA A 408 11.97 -12.87 -12.29
C ALA A 408 11.85 -13.52 -13.67
N VAL A 409 11.97 -14.84 -13.76
CA VAL A 409 11.94 -15.58 -15.05
C VAL A 409 10.56 -16.07 -15.44
N SER A 410 9.67 -16.29 -14.47
CA SER A 410 8.27 -16.63 -14.72
C SER A 410 7.40 -16.10 -13.59
N VAL A 411 6.29 -15.47 -13.95
CA VAL A 411 5.30 -14.91 -13.04
C VAL A 411 3.95 -15.52 -13.40
N ASN A 412 3.36 -16.25 -12.46
CA ASN A 412 1.95 -16.61 -12.52
C ASN A 412 1.16 -15.60 -11.71
N TYR A 413 0.35 -14.81 -12.40
CA TYR A 413 -0.47 -13.78 -11.78
C TYR A 413 -1.92 -14.02 -12.15
N ASN A 414 -2.83 -14.15 -11.18
CA ASN A 414 -4.25 -14.41 -11.43
C ASN A 414 -4.50 -15.64 -12.33
N GLY A 415 -3.67 -16.69 -12.19
CA GLY A 415 -3.76 -17.91 -13.01
C GLY A 415 -3.14 -17.78 -14.41
N MET A 416 -2.29 -16.78 -14.63
CA MET A 416 -1.71 -16.45 -15.93
C MET A 416 -0.19 -16.44 -15.92
N ARG A 417 0.43 -17.25 -16.79
CA ARG A 417 1.89 -17.35 -16.91
C ARG A 417 2.47 -16.28 -17.83
N TYR A 418 3.44 -15.53 -17.32
CA TYR A 418 4.29 -14.62 -18.08
C TYR A 418 5.76 -14.99 -17.86
N ASP A 419 6.49 -15.27 -18.95
CA ASP A 419 7.90 -15.65 -18.85
C ASP A 419 8.81 -14.55 -19.41
N TYR A 420 10.00 -14.41 -18.83
CA TYR A 420 11.02 -13.43 -19.19
C TYR A 420 12.38 -14.10 -19.37
N ALA A 421 13.14 -13.63 -20.36
CA ALA A 421 14.53 -14.01 -20.54
C ALA A 421 15.42 -12.77 -20.48
N TYR A 422 16.61 -12.95 -19.90
CA TYR A 422 17.56 -11.87 -19.62
C TYR A 422 18.90 -12.11 -20.32
N ASP A 423 19.62 -11.02 -20.62
CA ASP A 423 21.04 -11.08 -20.97
C ASP A 423 21.95 -11.09 -19.71
N GLU A 424 23.27 -11.12 -19.91
CA GLU A 424 24.25 -11.15 -18.81
C GLU A 424 24.25 -9.86 -17.95
N ASP A 425 23.70 -8.76 -18.47
CA ASP A 425 23.61 -7.47 -17.79
C ASP A 425 22.25 -7.26 -17.10
N GLY A 426 21.34 -8.25 -17.17
CA GLY A 426 20.00 -8.19 -16.57
C GLY A 426 18.95 -7.48 -17.42
N ASN A 427 19.19 -7.24 -18.71
CA ASN A 427 18.19 -6.64 -19.59
C ASN A 427 17.21 -7.70 -20.12
N VAL A 428 15.91 -7.40 -20.14
CA VAL A 428 14.87 -8.29 -20.68
C VAL A 428 14.99 -8.40 -22.20
N ILE A 429 15.48 -9.54 -22.70
CA ILE A 429 15.64 -9.83 -24.13
C ILE A 429 14.41 -10.50 -24.76
N LYS A 430 13.49 -11.04 -23.96
CA LYS A 430 12.26 -11.66 -24.44
C LYS A 430 11.19 -11.70 -23.35
N SER A 431 9.94 -11.49 -23.73
CA SER A 431 8.77 -11.76 -22.88
C SER A 431 7.70 -12.59 -23.60
N THR A 432 6.97 -13.41 -22.83
CA THR A 432 5.85 -14.23 -23.32
C THR A 432 4.61 -14.13 -22.43
N ALA A 433 3.44 -14.35 -23.02
CA ALA A 433 2.21 -14.70 -22.30
C ALA A 433 1.84 -16.14 -22.67
N GLY A 434 1.94 -17.05 -21.71
CA GLY A 434 2.01 -18.49 -21.99
C GLY A 434 3.14 -18.79 -22.99
N ASP A 435 2.80 -19.41 -24.11
CA ASP A 435 3.78 -19.73 -25.17
C ASP A 435 3.92 -18.63 -26.24
N ARG A 436 3.13 -17.54 -26.17
CA ARG A 436 3.13 -16.48 -27.18
C ARG A 436 4.21 -15.46 -26.90
N ILE A 437 5.03 -15.17 -27.90
CA ILE A 437 6.04 -14.11 -27.83
C ILE A 437 5.34 -12.76 -27.89
N LEU A 438 5.55 -11.92 -26.88
CA LEU A 438 5.07 -10.54 -26.87
C LEU A 438 6.08 -9.64 -27.57
N GLU A 439 7.35 -9.74 -27.16
CA GLU A 439 8.45 -9.00 -27.76
C GLU A 439 9.80 -9.69 -27.54
N GLU A 440 10.72 -9.42 -28.46
CA GLU A 440 12.15 -9.73 -28.37
C GLU A 440 12.95 -8.43 -28.48
N ASN A 441 13.85 -8.20 -27.52
CA ASN A 441 14.60 -6.96 -27.39
C ASN A 441 16.10 -7.21 -27.61
N SER A 442 16.79 -6.22 -28.17
CA SER A 442 18.25 -6.24 -28.34
C SER A 442 18.89 -4.99 -27.78
N TYR A 443 20.02 -5.16 -27.09
CA TYR A 443 20.68 -4.08 -26.37
C TYR A 443 22.15 -3.87 -26.81
N SER A 444 22.68 -2.70 -26.49
CA SER A 444 24.11 -2.39 -26.53
C SER A 444 24.54 -1.80 -25.18
N GLY A 445 24.99 -2.64 -24.25
CA GLY A 445 25.02 -2.28 -22.83
C GLY A 445 23.59 -2.18 -22.31
N GLU A 446 23.24 -1.13 -21.58
CA GLU A 446 21.88 -0.90 -21.06
C GLU A 446 20.95 -0.22 -22.07
N GLN A 447 21.44 0.15 -23.27
CA GLN A 447 20.65 0.87 -24.28
C GLN A 447 19.86 -0.10 -25.17
N LEU A 448 18.53 0.03 -25.16
CA LEU A 448 17.62 -0.72 -26.03
C LEU A 448 17.77 -0.27 -27.49
N THR A 449 18.25 -1.16 -28.36
CA THR A 449 18.54 -0.86 -29.78
C THR A 449 17.51 -1.38 -30.76
N GLU A 450 16.79 -2.45 -30.41
CA GLU A 450 15.74 -3.04 -31.26
C GLU A 450 14.68 -3.72 -30.41
N VAL A 451 13.43 -3.58 -30.82
CA VAL A 451 12.26 -4.31 -30.32
C VAL A 451 11.60 -4.98 -31.52
N VAL A 452 11.38 -6.29 -31.45
CA VAL A 452 10.60 -7.05 -32.43
C VAL A 452 9.39 -7.66 -31.71
N TYR A 453 8.20 -7.20 -32.06
CA TYR A 453 6.96 -7.70 -31.46
C TYR A 453 6.57 -9.05 -32.06
N GLY A 454 5.83 -9.86 -31.29
CA GLY A 454 5.32 -11.17 -31.75
C GLY A 454 4.43 -11.09 -33.00
N ASN A 455 3.77 -9.96 -33.23
CA ASN A 455 2.96 -9.70 -34.43
C ASN A 455 3.81 -9.38 -35.69
N GLY A 456 5.14 -9.28 -35.53
CA GLY A 456 6.12 -9.05 -36.59
C GLY A 456 6.50 -7.59 -36.82
N ASP A 457 5.85 -6.64 -36.14
CA ASP A 457 6.26 -5.24 -36.17
C ASP A 457 7.58 -5.04 -35.39
N SER A 458 8.33 -4.00 -35.73
CA SER A 458 9.63 -3.73 -35.13
C SER A 458 9.93 -2.25 -34.98
N GLN A 459 10.74 -1.92 -33.98
CA GLN A 459 11.31 -0.61 -33.76
C GLN A 459 12.81 -0.71 -33.55
N LYS A 460 13.60 0.18 -34.14
CA LYS A 460 15.04 0.31 -33.92
C LYS A 460 15.37 1.70 -33.42
N MET A 461 16.24 1.76 -32.43
CA MET A 461 16.68 2.98 -31.78
C MET A 461 18.18 3.18 -32.07
N GLU A 462 18.55 4.38 -32.49
CA GLU A 462 19.96 4.78 -32.62
C GLU A 462 20.27 5.86 -31.60
N TYR A 463 21.43 5.73 -30.94
CA TYR A 463 21.93 6.67 -29.94
C TYR A 463 23.20 7.37 -30.42
N ASP A 464 23.44 8.59 -29.95
CA ASP A 464 24.73 9.26 -30.11
C ASP A 464 25.78 8.75 -29.09
N GLY A 465 26.97 9.34 -29.11
CA GLY A 465 28.05 8.96 -28.19
C GLY A 465 27.88 9.44 -26.75
N GLU A 466 26.91 10.32 -26.48
CA GLU A 466 26.54 10.79 -25.14
C GLU A 466 25.36 9.99 -24.56
N GLY A 467 24.71 9.18 -25.40
CA GLY A 467 23.61 8.30 -25.04
C GLY A 467 22.22 8.87 -25.32
N ASN A 468 22.13 9.99 -26.04
CA ASN A 468 20.84 10.56 -26.45
C ASN A 468 20.23 9.76 -27.61
N LEU A 469 18.92 9.54 -27.57
CA LEU A 469 18.17 8.89 -28.65
C LEU A 469 18.10 9.83 -29.87
N VAL A 470 18.78 9.50 -30.96
CA VAL A 470 18.85 10.35 -32.16
C VAL A 470 17.97 9.87 -33.31
N LYS A 471 17.53 8.62 -33.31
CA LYS A 471 16.66 8.09 -34.36
C LYS A 471 15.80 6.93 -33.89
N VAL A 472 14.56 6.90 -34.34
CA VAL A 472 13.68 5.73 -34.23
C VAL A 472 13.20 5.32 -35.63
N ILE A 473 13.37 4.05 -35.97
CA ILE A 473 12.94 3.43 -37.22
C ILE A 473 11.85 2.42 -36.88
N LYS A 474 10.64 2.60 -37.39
CA LYS A 474 9.51 1.67 -37.22
C LYS A 474 9.29 0.92 -38.52
N ASN A 475 9.28 -0.41 -38.49
CA ASN A 475 9.03 -1.25 -39.68
C ASN A 475 9.86 -0.85 -40.91
N ASP A 476 11.17 -0.64 -40.69
CA ASP A 476 12.16 -0.20 -41.70
C ASP A 476 11.96 1.22 -42.27
N GLU A 477 11.06 2.03 -41.70
CA GLU A 477 10.86 3.43 -42.05
C GLU A 477 11.29 4.36 -40.90
N ILE A 478 12.02 5.44 -41.21
CA ILE A 478 12.39 6.43 -40.20
C ILE A 478 11.11 7.10 -39.71
N ALA A 479 10.80 6.96 -38.43
CA ALA A 479 9.65 7.59 -37.80
C ALA A 479 10.04 8.93 -37.17
N TYR A 480 11.18 8.96 -36.47
CA TYR A 480 11.62 10.11 -35.68
C TYR A 480 13.13 10.30 -35.77
N GLU A 481 13.59 11.55 -35.80
CA GLU A 481 15.01 11.88 -35.75
C GLU A 481 15.24 13.13 -34.89
N TRP A 482 16.28 13.10 -34.06
CA TRP A 482 16.67 14.21 -33.18
C TRP A 482 18.12 14.61 -33.43
N GLU A 483 18.42 15.90 -33.25
CA GLU A 483 19.79 16.40 -33.13
C GLU A 483 19.97 17.10 -31.79
N TYR A 484 21.10 16.83 -31.12
CA TYR A 484 21.43 17.40 -29.82
C TYR A 484 22.73 18.23 -29.88
N GLU A 485 22.84 19.18 -28.95
CA GLU A 485 24.10 19.84 -28.60
C GLU A 485 24.28 19.82 -27.07
N GLU A 486 25.30 19.10 -26.59
CA GLU A 486 25.56 18.92 -25.16
C GLU A 486 24.33 18.39 -24.39
N ASN A 487 23.77 17.26 -24.84
CA ASN A 487 22.51 16.64 -24.34
C ASN A 487 21.24 17.52 -24.43
N ARG A 488 21.26 18.65 -25.14
CA ARG A 488 20.08 19.50 -25.33
C ARG A 488 19.51 19.32 -26.74
N PRO A 489 18.22 18.97 -26.92
CA PRO A 489 17.64 18.83 -28.25
C PRO A 489 17.67 20.17 -28.98
N LEU A 490 18.18 20.22 -30.20
CA LEU A 490 18.12 21.38 -31.09
C LEU A 490 17.02 21.23 -32.13
N PHE A 491 16.77 19.99 -32.52
CA PHE A 491 15.94 19.62 -33.66
C PHE A 491 15.25 18.29 -33.38
N TYR A 492 13.96 18.19 -33.69
CA TYR A 492 13.19 16.95 -33.70
C TYR A 492 12.33 16.91 -34.97
N HIS A 493 12.46 15.85 -35.76
CA HIS A 493 11.68 15.64 -36.97
C HIS A 493 10.77 14.43 -36.79
N ASP A 494 9.48 14.69 -36.81
CA ASP A 494 8.42 13.71 -36.88
C ASP A 494 8.09 13.43 -38.35
N TYR A 495 8.58 12.31 -38.86
CA TYR A 495 8.35 11.89 -40.25
C TYR A 495 6.95 11.32 -40.47
N GLN A 496 6.24 10.93 -39.41
CA GLN A 496 4.87 10.41 -39.49
C GLN A 496 3.90 11.54 -39.86
N GLU A 497 4.13 12.73 -39.30
CA GLU A 497 3.30 13.92 -39.52
C GLU A 497 3.96 14.99 -40.44
N ASP A 498 5.21 14.77 -40.88
CA ASP A 498 6.02 15.76 -41.62
C ASP A 498 6.16 17.08 -40.84
N LYS A 499 6.43 16.97 -39.52
CA LYS A 499 6.58 18.09 -38.59
C LYS A 499 8.00 18.21 -38.06
N ILE A 500 8.51 19.43 -38.05
CA ILE A 500 9.84 19.75 -37.55
C ILE A 500 9.71 20.69 -36.37
N TYR A 501 10.26 20.29 -35.23
CA TYR A 501 10.37 21.07 -34.02
C TYR A 501 11.81 21.57 -33.87
N THR A 502 11.96 22.86 -33.61
CA THR A 502 13.24 23.51 -33.30
C THR A 502 13.21 24.07 -31.90
N TYR A 503 14.27 23.83 -31.15
CA TYR A 503 14.41 24.24 -29.75
C TYR A 503 15.47 25.34 -29.67
N THR A 504 15.13 26.44 -29.01
CA THR A 504 16.04 27.57 -28.79
C THR A 504 16.29 27.73 -27.31
N TYR A 505 17.54 28.03 -26.95
CA TYR A 505 17.98 28.23 -25.58
C TYR A 505 18.45 29.66 -25.36
N ASP A 506 18.29 30.16 -24.14
CA ASP A 506 18.76 31.47 -23.73
C ASP A 506 20.29 31.51 -23.46
N GLU A 507 20.81 32.67 -23.03
CA GLU A 507 22.25 32.83 -22.72
C GLU A 507 22.72 31.98 -21.52
N ASN A 508 21.81 31.45 -20.72
CA ASN A 508 22.08 30.57 -19.57
C ASN A 508 21.86 29.09 -19.89
N ASN A 509 21.56 28.74 -21.15
CA ASN A 509 21.23 27.39 -21.64
C ASN A 509 19.88 26.83 -21.17
N TYR A 510 18.95 27.67 -20.72
CA TYR A 510 17.57 27.26 -20.45
C TYR A 510 16.73 27.28 -21.73
N LEU A 511 15.79 26.34 -21.86
CA LEU A 511 14.89 26.28 -23.01
C LEU A 511 14.03 27.55 -23.04
N SER A 512 14.15 28.34 -24.11
CA SER A 512 13.44 29.62 -24.26
C SER A 512 12.31 29.55 -25.28
N GLN A 513 12.39 28.65 -26.25
CA GLN A 513 11.34 28.49 -27.27
C GLN A 513 11.33 27.09 -27.88
N ILE A 514 10.15 26.55 -28.13
CA ILE A 514 9.89 25.44 -29.05
C ILE A 514 9.09 26.00 -30.24
N GLN A 515 9.52 25.70 -31.45
CA GLN A 515 8.79 26.09 -32.67
C GLN A 515 8.60 24.88 -33.58
N CYS A 516 7.34 24.59 -33.91
CA CYS A 516 6.96 23.58 -34.89
C CYS A 516 6.79 24.20 -36.28
N SER A 517 7.07 23.42 -37.33
CA SER A 517 6.92 23.83 -38.74
C SER A 517 5.48 24.07 -39.16
N ASP A 518 4.49 23.55 -38.42
CA ASP A 518 3.07 23.80 -38.64
C ASP A 518 2.59 25.15 -38.08
N GLY A 519 3.44 25.85 -37.33
CA GLY A 519 3.16 27.15 -36.72
C GLY A 519 2.82 27.10 -35.24
N PHE A 520 2.79 25.93 -34.60
CA PHE A 520 2.73 25.83 -33.14
C PHE A 520 4.02 26.36 -32.51
N THR A 521 3.90 27.20 -31.48
CA THR A 521 5.05 27.68 -30.70
C THR A 521 4.78 27.61 -29.21
N VAL A 522 5.85 27.38 -28.46
CA VAL A 522 5.92 27.49 -27.00
C VAL A 522 7.01 28.49 -26.69
N ASP A 523 6.68 29.56 -25.99
CA ASP A 523 7.61 30.61 -25.59
C ASP A 523 7.73 30.62 -24.07
N TYR A 524 8.94 30.40 -23.57
CA TYR A 524 9.23 30.47 -22.13
C TYR A 524 9.76 31.86 -21.78
N SER A 525 9.16 32.48 -20.76
CA SER A 525 9.65 33.67 -20.11
C SER A 525 9.71 33.46 -18.59
N GLY A 526 10.55 34.23 -17.89
CA GLY A 526 10.62 34.18 -16.43
C GLY A 526 12.03 34.07 -15.86
N SER A 527 12.09 33.70 -14.57
CA SER A 527 13.33 33.56 -13.77
C SER A 527 13.31 32.23 -13.03
N ASP A 528 14.39 31.89 -12.32
CA ASP A 528 14.53 30.62 -11.57
C ASP A 528 13.36 30.35 -10.59
N GLU A 529 12.60 31.38 -10.18
CA GLU A 529 11.47 31.28 -9.23
C GLU A 529 10.08 31.46 -9.88
N HIS A 530 9.98 31.82 -11.17
CA HIS A 530 8.71 32.11 -11.86
C HIS A 530 8.79 31.61 -13.30
N GLN A 531 8.05 30.56 -13.64
CA GLN A 531 7.91 30.09 -15.02
C GLN A 531 6.63 30.65 -15.65
N GLU A 532 6.82 31.41 -16.73
CA GLU A 532 5.75 31.88 -17.60
C GLU A 532 5.90 31.17 -18.94
N VAL A 533 4.78 30.67 -19.48
CA VAL A 533 4.77 29.95 -20.75
C VAL A 533 3.65 30.51 -21.61
N THR A 534 3.93 30.79 -22.87
CA THR A 534 2.91 31.18 -23.84
C THR A 534 2.86 30.14 -24.95
N TYR A 535 1.69 29.54 -25.16
CA TYR A 535 1.43 28.63 -26.26
C TYR A 535 0.70 29.38 -27.36
N SER A 536 1.11 29.21 -28.62
CA SER A 536 0.49 29.89 -29.76
C SER A 536 0.31 28.97 -30.97
N TYR A 537 -0.76 29.19 -31.73
CA TYR A 537 -0.99 28.56 -33.03
C TYR A 537 -1.77 29.53 -33.93
N GLY A 538 -1.16 29.95 -35.05
CA GLY A 538 -1.78 30.92 -35.96
C GLY A 538 -1.94 32.30 -35.32
N GLU A 539 -3.18 32.78 -35.16
CA GLU A 539 -3.50 34.03 -34.46
C GLU A 539 -3.96 33.81 -33.01
N GLU A 540 -4.11 32.55 -32.57
CA GLU A 540 -4.58 32.17 -31.23
C GLU A 540 -3.41 31.91 -30.28
N SER A 541 -3.56 32.28 -29.00
CA SER A 541 -2.55 32.02 -27.97
C SER A 541 -3.15 31.96 -26.57
N ILE A 542 -2.57 31.16 -25.68
CA ILE A 542 -2.87 31.16 -24.24
C ILE A 542 -1.59 31.32 -23.43
N TYR A 543 -1.70 32.01 -22.29
CA TYR A 543 -0.61 32.28 -21.36
C TYR A 543 -0.80 31.43 -20.09
N LYS A 544 0.25 30.77 -19.60
CA LYS A 544 0.27 30.03 -18.34
C LYS A 544 1.36 30.57 -17.41
N ALA A 545 1.07 30.71 -16.13
CA ALA A 545 2.07 31.02 -15.11
C ALA A 545 1.70 30.41 -13.76
N ILE A 546 2.72 30.00 -12.99
CA ILE A 546 2.54 29.38 -11.67
C ILE A 546 3.18 30.28 -10.61
N ASN A 547 2.43 30.52 -9.53
CA ASN A 547 2.89 31.25 -8.36
C ASN A 547 2.67 30.38 -7.11
N ILE A 548 3.72 30.20 -6.30
CA ILE A 548 3.70 29.39 -5.08
C ILE A 548 3.98 30.31 -3.88
N LEU A 549 3.11 30.26 -2.88
CA LEU A 549 3.20 31.03 -1.65
C LEU A 549 3.21 30.04 -0.46
N GLU A 550 4.32 29.99 0.25
CA GLU A 550 4.53 29.11 1.41
C GLU A 550 4.55 29.91 2.73
N GLU A 551 3.79 29.44 3.73
CA GLU A 551 3.88 29.83 5.14
C GLU A 551 4.12 28.57 6.01
N GLU A 552 4.36 28.73 7.33
CA GLU A 552 4.85 27.65 8.22
C GLU A 552 4.01 26.36 8.18
N ASP A 553 2.69 26.47 8.05
CA ASP A 553 1.74 25.33 8.02
C ASP A 553 0.78 25.37 6.81
N SER A 554 1.00 26.26 5.84
CA SER A 554 0.10 26.43 4.70
C SER A 554 0.82 26.67 3.37
N LEU A 555 0.20 26.16 2.31
CA LEU A 555 0.68 26.29 0.94
C LEU A 555 -0.46 26.81 0.06
N LYS A 556 -0.18 27.86 -0.71
CA LYS A 556 -1.10 28.37 -1.73
C LYS A 556 -0.43 28.34 -3.10
N VAL A 557 -1.05 27.64 -4.04
CA VAL A 557 -0.59 27.56 -5.44
C VAL A 557 -1.62 28.22 -6.35
N GLU A 558 -1.16 29.19 -7.14
CA GLU A 558 -1.98 29.91 -8.12
C GLU A 558 -1.48 29.59 -9.53
N VAL A 559 -2.32 28.97 -10.35
CA VAL A 559 -2.03 28.69 -11.77
C VAL A 559 -2.89 29.59 -12.63
N MET A 560 -2.25 30.62 -13.20
CA MET A 560 -2.86 31.55 -14.14
C MET A 560 -2.91 30.91 -15.53
N ASN A 561 -4.08 30.92 -16.16
CA ASN A 561 -4.33 30.52 -17.54
C ASN A 561 -5.05 31.69 -18.26
N GLY A 562 -4.29 32.58 -18.89
CA GLY A 562 -4.81 33.80 -19.49
C GLY A 562 -5.35 34.78 -18.44
N GLU A 563 -6.66 35.03 -18.46
CA GLU A 563 -7.36 35.89 -17.47
C GLU A 563 -7.91 35.09 -16.28
N ASP A 564 -7.82 33.76 -16.34
CA ASP A 564 -8.37 32.85 -15.34
C ASP A 564 -7.26 32.37 -14.40
N THR A 565 -7.57 32.16 -13.13
CA THR A 565 -6.62 31.68 -12.13
C THR A 565 -7.22 30.55 -11.32
N ASN A 566 -6.61 29.37 -11.41
CA ASN A 566 -6.87 28.23 -10.52
C ASN A 566 -6.09 28.42 -9.23
N VAL A 567 -6.74 28.27 -8.09
CA VAL A 567 -6.14 28.46 -6.77
C VAL A 567 -6.35 27.18 -5.96
N MET A 568 -5.25 26.66 -5.42
CA MET A 568 -5.23 25.53 -4.49
C MET A 568 -4.66 25.99 -3.16
N GLU A 569 -5.35 25.66 -2.07
CA GLU A 569 -4.92 25.96 -0.71
C GLU A 569 -4.82 24.67 0.11
N LEU A 570 -3.68 24.50 0.81
CA LEU A 570 -3.43 23.39 1.72
C LEU A 570 -3.09 23.92 3.10
N GLU A 571 -3.58 23.22 4.13
CA GLU A 571 -3.14 23.37 5.52
C GLU A 571 -2.62 22.01 6.01
N ASN A 572 -1.42 21.95 6.60
CA ASN A 572 -0.78 20.71 7.05
C ASN A 572 -0.79 19.59 5.99
N ASN A 573 -0.46 19.92 4.74
CA ASN A 573 -0.49 19.02 3.57
C ASN A 573 -1.88 18.43 3.21
N THR A 574 -2.96 18.96 3.79
CA THR A 574 -4.34 18.57 3.45
C THR A 574 -4.95 19.63 2.55
N LEU A 575 -5.51 19.22 1.39
CA LEU A 575 -6.25 20.10 0.50
C LEU A 575 -7.50 20.63 1.22
N THR A 576 -7.59 21.94 1.42
CA THR A 576 -8.73 22.58 2.10
C THR A 576 -9.70 23.23 1.11
N SER A 577 -9.18 23.79 0.01
CA SER A 577 -10.02 24.33 -1.06
C SER A 577 -9.31 24.30 -2.42
N HIS A 578 -10.12 24.16 -3.47
CA HIS A 578 -9.71 24.36 -4.85
C HIS A 578 -10.82 25.16 -5.56
N PHE A 579 -10.45 26.30 -6.14
CA PHE A 579 -11.40 27.13 -6.86
C PHE A 579 -10.78 27.82 -8.06
N ILE A 580 -11.63 28.19 -9.01
CA ILE A 580 -11.26 28.88 -10.24
C ILE A 580 -11.86 30.26 -10.22
N THR A 581 -11.02 31.27 -10.48
CA THR A 581 -11.47 32.66 -10.63
C THR A 581 -11.32 33.13 -12.06
N SER A 582 -12.34 33.82 -12.57
CA SER A 582 -12.34 34.49 -13.87
C SER A 582 -12.72 35.95 -13.65
N GLU A 583 -11.92 36.90 -14.15
CA GLU A 583 -12.08 38.34 -13.88
C GLU A 583 -12.21 38.70 -12.37
N ASN A 584 -11.63 37.90 -11.46
CA ASN A 584 -11.78 37.96 -9.99
C ASN A 584 -13.16 37.57 -9.43
N VAL A 585 -13.92 36.77 -10.17
CA VAL A 585 -15.16 36.13 -9.72
C VAL A 585 -14.91 34.62 -9.65
N THR A 586 -15.23 33.98 -8.52
CA THR A 586 -15.21 32.52 -8.41
C THR A 586 -16.27 31.92 -9.32
N VAL A 587 -15.88 31.09 -10.28
CA VAL A 587 -16.75 30.48 -11.29
C VAL A 587 -16.94 28.97 -11.09
N ALA A 588 -16.00 28.35 -10.38
CA ALA A 588 -16.08 26.98 -9.90
C ALA A 588 -15.35 26.92 -8.55
N GLU A 589 -15.89 26.17 -7.60
CA GLU A 589 -15.33 25.97 -6.26
C GLU A 589 -15.69 24.56 -5.83
N SER A 590 -14.66 23.84 -5.38
CA SER A 590 -14.76 22.55 -4.71
C SER A 590 -14.10 22.68 -3.33
N GLU A 591 -14.88 22.47 -2.28
CA GLU A 591 -14.36 22.31 -0.91
C GLU A 591 -14.35 20.81 -0.58
N LYS A 592 -13.23 20.33 -0.02
CA LYS A 592 -13.12 18.96 0.50
C LYS A 592 -13.12 19.01 2.03
N GLU A 593 -14.09 18.34 2.64
CA GLU A 593 -14.17 18.15 4.09
C GLU A 593 -14.10 16.65 4.40
N ILE A 594 -13.09 16.27 5.19
CA ILE A 594 -12.93 14.91 5.70
C ILE A 594 -13.33 14.93 7.18
N THR A 595 -14.26 14.05 7.55
CA THR A 595 -14.69 13.91 8.95
C THR A 595 -13.62 13.24 9.82
N GLU A 596 -13.66 13.45 11.14
CA GLU A 596 -12.70 12.84 12.10
C GLU A 596 -12.68 11.29 12.05
N GLU A 597 -13.70 10.66 11.47
CA GLU A 597 -13.80 9.20 11.32
C GLU A 597 -13.46 8.72 9.89
N GLN A 598 -13.00 9.61 8.98
CA GLN A 598 -12.69 9.39 7.54
C GLN A 598 -13.68 8.54 6.71
N SER A 599 -14.86 8.23 7.27
CA SER A 599 -15.89 7.39 6.67
C SER A 599 -16.76 8.14 5.68
N VAL A 600 -16.68 9.48 5.70
CA VAL A 600 -17.39 10.36 4.79
C VAL A 600 -16.45 11.44 4.27
N GLU A 601 -16.39 11.56 2.95
CA GLU A 601 -15.79 12.70 2.24
C GLU A 601 -16.90 13.55 1.63
N THR A 602 -16.89 14.85 1.91
CA THR A 602 -17.85 15.79 1.33
C THR A 602 -17.16 16.70 0.33
N GLU A 603 -17.71 16.74 -0.88
CA GLU A 603 -17.32 17.65 -1.95
C GLU A 603 -18.47 18.64 -2.19
N LYS A 604 -18.18 19.94 -2.14
CA LYS A 604 -19.18 20.98 -2.45
C LYS A 604 -18.88 21.61 -3.79
N ASN A 605 -19.70 21.31 -4.79
CA ASN A 605 -19.57 21.85 -6.14
C ASN A 605 -20.60 22.97 -6.36
N SER A 606 -20.19 24.21 -6.11
CA SER A 606 -21.03 25.42 -6.16
C SER A 606 -22.27 25.39 -5.24
N GLU A 607 -23.38 24.76 -5.65
CA GLU A 607 -24.62 24.62 -4.87
C GLU A 607 -24.96 23.17 -4.50
N GLU A 608 -24.31 22.20 -5.16
CA GLU A 608 -24.52 20.76 -4.96
C GLU A 608 -23.54 20.22 -3.92
N VAL A 609 -24.04 19.39 -2.99
CA VAL A 609 -23.20 18.71 -2.00
C VAL A 609 -23.17 17.23 -2.32
N ILE A 610 -21.99 16.70 -2.63
CA ILE A 610 -21.77 15.27 -2.88
C ILE A 610 -21.08 14.69 -1.65
N GLU A 611 -21.64 13.63 -1.07
CA GLU A 611 -21.07 12.90 0.05
C GLU A 611 -20.72 11.48 -0.42
N TYR A 612 -19.45 11.09 -0.29
CA TYR A 612 -18.97 9.73 -0.51
C TYR A 612 -18.84 9.04 0.84
N GLN A 613 -19.52 7.91 1.00
CA GLN A 613 -19.44 7.08 2.21
C GLN A 613 -18.65 5.82 1.90
N TYR A 614 -17.73 5.46 2.79
CA TYR A 614 -16.84 4.33 2.59
C TYR A 614 -17.24 3.14 3.49
N ASP A 615 -17.01 1.92 3.00
CA ASP A 615 -17.10 0.70 3.81
C ASP A 615 -15.89 0.56 4.76
N GLU A 616 -15.88 -0.49 5.59
CA GLU A 616 -14.79 -0.76 6.54
C GLU A 616 -13.45 -1.09 5.86
N ASN A 617 -13.42 -1.30 4.54
CA ASN A 617 -12.23 -1.56 3.74
C ASN A 617 -11.78 -0.33 2.93
N GLY A 618 -12.48 0.80 3.03
CA GLY A 618 -12.19 2.03 2.30
C GLY A 618 -12.76 2.08 0.88
N ASN A 619 -13.61 1.13 0.48
CA ASN A 619 -14.30 1.20 -0.81
C ASN A 619 -15.51 2.14 -0.72
N ILE A 620 -15.87 2.83 -1.81
CA ILE A 620 -17.05 3.71 -1.83
C ILE A 620 -18.31 2.83 -1.71
N ALA A 621 -18.99 2.86 -0.58
CA ALA A 621 -20.23 2.12 -0.35
C ALA A 621 -21.47 2.89 -0.84
N GLU A 622 -21.46 4.22 -0.72
CA GLU A 622 -22.63 5.05 -1.00
C GLU A 622 -22.23 6.44 -1.51
N ILE A 623 -22.94 6.96 -2.51
CA ILE A 623 -22.83 8.35 -2.96
C ILE A 623 -24.17 9.04 -2.71
N LYS A 624 -24.12 10.20 -2.07
CA LYS A 624 -25.28 11.05 -1.83
C LYS A 624 -25.11 12.39 -2.50
N THR A 625 -26.13 12.83 -3.22
CA THR A 625 -26.25 14.20 -3.74
C THR A 625 -27.32 14.93 -2.93
N ASP A 626 -26.96 16.05 -2.31
CA ASP A 626 -27.84 16.86 -1.45
C ASP A 626 -28.55 16.03 -0.37
N GLY A 627 -27.82 15.05 0.20
CA GLY A 627 -28.32 14.12 1.22
C GLY A 627 -29.25 13.02 0.70
N VAL A 628 -29.41 12.88 -0.63
CA VAL A 628 -30.17 11.81 -1.28
C VAL A 628 -29.21 10.79 -1.87
N VAL A 629 -29.40 9.51 -1.55
CA VAL A 629 -28.65 8.39 -2.13
C VAL A 629 -28.84 8.35 -3.64
N THR A 630 -27.78 8.57 -4.39
CA THR A 630 -27.77 8.53 -5.86
C THR A 630 -27.12 7.27 -6.39
N ALA A 631 -26.14 6.72 -5.67
CA ALA A 631 -25.55 5.42 -5.97
C ALA A 631 -25.20 4.66 -4.69
N ALA A 632 -25.23 3.32 -4.75
CA ALA A 632 -24.74 2.44 -3.71
C ALA A 632 -23.99 1.26 -4.35
N TYR A 633 -22.95 0.77 -3.67
CA TYR A 633 -22.07 -0.26 -4.17
C TYR A 633 -21.83 -1.34 -3.12
N GLU A 634 -21.74 -2.60 -3.57
CA GLU A 634 -21.29 -3.72 -2.74
C GLU A 634 -20.10 -4.39 -3.43
N TYR A 635 -19.14 -4.84 -2.60
CA TYR A 635 -17.90 -5.47 -3.03
C TYR A 635 -17.80 -6.87 -2.45
N ASP A 636 -17.09 -7.77 -3.14
CA ASP A 636 -16.61 -9.00 -2.52
C ASP A 636 -15.42 -8.74 -1.60
N GLY A 637 -14.98 -9.75 -0.86
CA GLY A 637 -13.85 -9.65 0.06
C GLY A 637 -12.50 -9.32 -0.60
N PHE A 638 -12.38 -9.41 -1.93
CA PHE A 638 -11.18 -8.97 -2.65
C PHE A 638 -11.24 -7.49 -3.05
N GLY A 639 -12.41 -6.84 -2.94
CA GLY A 639 -12.65 -5.45 -3.34
C GLY A 639 -13.19 -5.33 -4.77
N GLN A 640 -13.73 -6.41 -5.35
CA GLN A 640 -14.31 -6.38 -6.69
C GLN A 640 -15.78 -5.96 -6.60
N LEU A 641 -16.22 -5.07 -7.50
CA LEU A 641 -17.57 -4.51 -7.49
C LEU A 641 -18.60 -5.58 -7.92
N ILE A 642 -19.36 -6.15 -6.97
CA ILE A 642 -20.35 -7.19 -7.24
C ILE A 642 -21.77 -6.64 -7.42
N ARG A 643 -22.06 -5.43 -6.91
CA ARG A 643 -23.35 -4.77 -7.09
C ARG A 643 -23.19 -3.26 -7.21
N GLU A 644 -23.88 -2.68 -8.17
CA GLU A 644 -24.08 -1.23 -8.33
C GLU A 644 -25.58 -0.94 -8.39
N ASP A 645 -26.08 -0.14 -7.45
CA ASP A 645 -27.41 0.46 -7.49
C ASP A 645 -27.28 1.91 -7.92
N SER A 646 -27.83 2.27 -9.08
CA SER A 646 -27.74 3.63 -9.63
C SER A 646 -29.14 4.22 -9.79
N LEU A 647 -29.44 5.25 -8.98
CA LEU A 647 -30.73 5.95 -9.04
C LEU A 647 -30.95 6.59 -10.41
N GLU A 648 -29.87 7.06 -11.01
CA GLU A 648 -29.87 7.83 -12.24
C GLU A 648 -30.14 6.98 -13.48
N SER A 649 -29.36 5.90 -13.65
CA SER A 649 -29.66 4.90 -14.69
C SER A 649 -31.00 4.20 -14.44
N GLY A 650 -31.48 4.21 -13.19
CA GLY A 650 -32.66 3.49 -12.75
C GLY A 650 -32.44 1.97 -12.82
N THR A 651 -31.20 1.53 -12.58
CA THR A 651 -30.81 0.12 -12.66
C THR A 651 -30.04 -0.37 -11.43
N THR A 652 -30.12 -1.68 -11.23
CA THR A 652 -29.23 -2.45 -10.34
C THR A 652 -28.40 -3.37 -11.23
N VAL A 653 -27.08 -3.29 -11.16
CA VAL A 653 -26.16 -4.13 -11.94
C VAL A 653 -25.45 -5.09 -11.00
N ILE A 654 -25.48 -6.39 -11.31
CA ILE A 654 -24.79 -7.44 -10.57
C ILE A 654 -23.67 -8.02 -11.44
N ASN A 655 -22.44 -8.02 -10.94
CA ASN A 655 -21.28 -8.58 -11.62
C ASN A 655 -20.81 -9.87 -10.95
N GLU A 656 -20.38 -10.82 -11.77
CA GLU A 656 -19.76 -12.08 -11.33
C GLU A 656 -18.36 -12.17 -11.93
N TYR A 657 -17.39 -12.61 -11.13
CA TYR A 657 -15.98 -12.73 -11.50
C TYR A 657 -15.52 -14.19 -11.47
N ASP A 658 -14.46 -14.51 -12.20
CA ASP A 658 -13.68 -15.72 -11.95
C ASP A 658 -12.63 -15.48 -10.87
N THR A 659 -11.86 -16.52 -10.53
CA THR A 659 -10.78 -16.45 -9.53
C THR A 659 -9.61 -15.57 -9.96
N GLY A 660 -9.47 -15.26 -11.25
CA GLY A 660 -8.45 -14.36 -11.79
C GLY A 660 -8.89 -12.90 -11.83
N GLY A 661 -10.12 -12.60 -11.40
CA GLY A 661 -10.71 -11.27 -11.39
C GLY A 661 -11.28 -10.83 -12.75
N ASN A 662 -11.42 -11.75 -13.71
CA ASN A 662 -12.09 -11.46 -14.96
C ASN A 662 -13.61 -11.46 -14.76
N ILE A 663 -14.30 -10.43 -15.22
CA ILE A 663 -15.78 -10.38 -15.19
C ILE A 663 -16.30 -11.52 -16.08
N LEU A 664 -17.08 -12.45 -15.53
CA LEU A 664 -17.77 -13.54 -16.23
C LEU A 664 -19.15 -13.13 -16.73
N SER A 665 -19.88 -12.36 -15.92
CA SER A 665 -21.20 -11.89 -16.28
C SER A 665 -21.54 -10.55 -15.62
N SER A 666 -22.38 -9.78 -16.29
CA SER A 666 -22.97 -8.54 -15.76
C SER A 666 -24.46 -8.56 -16.06
N THR A 667 -25.30 -8.47 -15.02
CA THR A 667 -26.75 -8.57 -15.13
C THR A 667 -27.42 -7.28 -14.67
N GLU A 668 -28.08 -6.61 -15.61
CA GLU A 668 -28.80 -5.36 -15.36
C GLU A 668 -30.28 -5.62 -15.02
N TYR A 669 -30.73 -5.11 -13.88
CA TYR A 669 -32.11 -5.15 -13.39
C TYR A 669 -32.71 -3.74 -13.34
N ALA A 670 -34.03 -3.63 -13.17
CA ALA A 670 -34.62 -2.36 -12.78
C ALA A 670 -34.26 -2.07 -11.33
N LEU A 671 -33.96 -0.81 -11.00
CA LEU A 671 -33.53 -0.39 -9.68
C LEU A 671 -34.46 -0.88 -8.57
N ASP A 672 -33.89 -1.56 -7.59
CA ASP A 672 -34.53 -1.91 -6.32
C ASP A 672 -33.50 -1.94 -5.18
N MET A 673 -33.16 -0.77 -4.66
CA MET A 673 -32.16 -0.59 -3.58
C MET A 673 -32.52 -1.33 -2.28
N GLU A 674 -33.77 -1.75 -2.10
CA GLU A 674 -34.24 -2.44 -0.90
C GLU A 674 -34.28 -3.97 -1.08
N ALA A 675 -34.10 -4.45 -2.31
CA ALA A 675 -34.08 -5.88 -2.60
C ALA A 675 -32.67 -6.44 -2.39
N GLU A 676 -32.60 -7.64 -1.83
CA GLU A 676 -31.38 -8.45 -1.82
C GLU A 676 -31.11 -8.99 -3.23
N THR A 677 -29.84 -9.23 -3.58
CA THR A 677 -29.42 -9.74 -4.90
C THR A 677 -30.20 -10.98 -5.34
N ASP A 678 -30.46 -11.92 -4.42
CA ASP A 678 -31.21 -13.16 -4.68
C ASP A 678 -32.70 -12.96 -5.01
N ASP A 679 -33.28 -11.80 -4.63
CA ASP A 679 -34.69 -11.48 -4.84
C ASP A 679 -34.96 -10.74 -6.16
N LEU A 680 -33.90 -10.26 -6.84
CA LEU A 680 -34.00 -9.57 -8.12
C LEU A 680 -34.47 -10.53 -9.24
N ALA A 681 -35.40 -10.06 -10.06
CA ALA A 681 -35.99 -10.88 -11.13
C ALA A 681 -36.12 -10.12 -12.46
N GLY A 682 -35.87 -10.83 -13.56
CA GLY A 682 -36.07 -10.29 -14.92
C GLY A 682 -34.90 -9.48 -15.48
N GLY A 683 -33.71 -9.64 -14.91
CA GLY A 683 -32.49 -8.98 -15.37
C GLY A 683 -32.06 -9.37 -16.80
N LYS A 684 -31.27 -8.50 -17.43
CA LYS A 684 -30.64 -8.72 -18.72
C LYS A 684 -29.16 -9.01 -18.51
N GLN A 685 -28.79 -10.27 -18.70
CA GLN A 685 -27.42 -10.70 -18.54
C GLN A 685 -26.61 -10.48 -19.82
N ILE A 686 -25.38 -10.02 -19.63
CA ILE A 686 -24.28 -9.98 -20.58
C ILE A 686 -23.25 -10.98 -20.08
N VAL A 687 -22.74 -11.82 -20.99
CA VAL A 687 -21.74 -12.85 -20.67
C VAL A 687 -20.42 -12.47 -21.31
N TYR A 688 -19.34 -12.67 -20.58
CA TYR A 688 -17.96 -12.47 -21.01
C TYR A 688 -17.28 -13.84 -21.05
N GLU A 689 -16.57 -14.13 -22.13
CA GLU A 689 -15.98 -15.46 -22.35
C GLU A 689 -14.48 -15.34 -22.61
N TYR A 690 -13.68 -16.09 -21.85
CA TYR A 690 -12.22 -16.14 -21.95
C TYR A 690 -11.80 -17.55 -22.38
N GLY A 691 -11.84 -17.81 -23.69
CA GLY A 691 -11.63 -19.13 -24.27
C GLY A 691 -10.19 -19.44 -24.68
N ASP A 692 -9.25 -18.55 -24.39
CA ASP A 692 -7.86 -18.69 -24.79
C ASP A 692 -7.06 -19.44 -23.72
N GLN A 693 -6.61 -20.64 -24.05
CA GLN A 693 -5.91 -21.51 -23.09
C GLN A 693 -4.47 -21.07 -22.80
N GLN A 694 -3.86 -20.27 -23.67
CA GLN A 694 -2.50 -19.74 -23.46
C GLN A 694 -2.51 -18.33 -22.87
N TRP A 695 -3.64 -17.64 -23.00
CA TRP A 695 -3.83 -16.28 -22.51
C TRP A 695 -5.24 -16.10 -21.91
N GLY A 696 -5.49 -16.71 -20.76
CA GLY A 696 -6.77 -16.72 -20.05
C GLY A 696 -7.42 -15.35 -19.76
N ASP A 697 -6.68 -14.24 -19.76
CA ASP A 697 -7.28 -12.88 -19.61
C ASP A 697 -7.81 -12.29 -20.93
N LEU A 698 -7.64 -13.00 -22.04
CA LEU A 698 -8.06 -12.52 -23.35
C LEU A 698 -9.58 -12.68 -23.49
N LEU A 699 -10.33 -11.57 -23.48
CA LEU A 699 -11.78 -11.57 -23.71
C LEU A 699 -12.10 -12.05 -25.15
N THR A 700 -12.34 -13.33 -25.32
CA THR A 700 -12.58 -13.96 -26.63
C THR A 700 -13.99 -13.77 -27.17
N ALA A 701 -14.98 -13.52 -26.32
CA ALA A 701 -16.32 -13.14 -26.75
C ALA A 701 -17.05 -12.27 -25.73
N TYR A 702 -17.91 -11.40 -26.25
CA TYR A 702 -18.82 -10.57 -25.46
C TYR A 702 -20.26 -10.83 -25.93
N ASN A 703 -21.09 -11.35 -25.03
CA ASN A 703 -22.46 -11.76 -25.28
C ASN A 703 -22.60 -12.67 -26.51
N GLY A 704 -21.69 -13.64 -26.64
CA GLY A 704 -21.59 -14.58 -27.76
C GLY A 704 -21.05 -13.99 -29.08
N ALA A 705 -20.64 -12.72 -29.11
CA ALA A 705 -19.98 -12.11 -30.25
C ALA A 705 -18.45 -12.19 -30.09
N GLU A 706 -17.81 -12.88 -31.03
CA GLU A 706 -16.37 -13.16 -31.03
C GLU A 706 -15.52 -11.89 -31.17
N ILE A 707 -14.43 -11.86 -30.40
CA ILE A 707 -13.34 -10.88 -30.45
C ILE A 707 -12.07 -11.64 -30.84
N THR A 708 -11.28 -11.07 -31.74
CA THR A 708 -10.03 -11.70 -32.23
C THR A 708 -8.86 -10.77 -32.05
N TYR A 709 -7.68 -11.32 -31.82
CA TYR A 709 -6.48 -10.58 -31.46
C TYR A 709 -5.30 -10.92 -32.39
N ASP A 710 -4.28 -10.08 -32.40
CA ASP A 710 -2.96 -10.43 -32.95
C ASP A 710 -2.13 -11.24 -31.93
N GLU A 711 -0.91 -11.61 -32.30
CA GLU A 711 -0.02 -12.45 -31.47
C GLU A 711 0.39 -11.79 -30.14
N ILE A 712 0.22 -10.48 -29.99
CA ILE A 712 0.62 -9.72 -28.79
C ILE A 712 -0.57 -9.17 -28.01
N GLY A 713 -1.78 -9.67 -28.28
CA GLY A 713 -2.99 -9.33 -27.51
C GLY A 713 -3.67 -8.03 -27.96
N ASN A 714 -3.34 -7.47 -29.11
CA ASN A 714 -4.08 -6.33 -29.65
C ASN A 714 -5.37 -6.80 -30.33
N PRO A 715 -6.56 -6.23 -30.02
CA PRO A 715 -7.79 -6.63 -30.69
C PRO A 715 -7.74 -6.24 -32.17
N ILE A 716 -8.00 -7.18 -33.08
CA ILE A 716 -8.13 -6.97 -34.54
C ILE A 716 -9.60 -6.77 -34.92
N LYS A 717 -10.52 -7.44 -34.22
CA LYS A 717 -11.97 -7.35 -34.44
C LYS A 717 -12.68 -7.41 -33.10
N TYR A 718 -13.60 -6.47 -32.86
CA TYR A 718 -14.38 -6.37 -31.64
C TYR A 718 -15.80 -6.93 -31.77
N TYR A 719 -16.45 -7.11 -30.63
CA TYR A 719 -17.79 -7.71 -30.53
C TYR A 719 -18.87 -6.94 -31.29
N ASN A 720 -18.72 -5.62 -31.43
CA ASN A 720 -19.65 -4.73 -32.13
C ASN A 720 -19.32 -4.55 -33.63
N GLY A 721 -18.37 -5.34 -34.16
CA GLY A 721 -17.97 -5.30 -35.57
C GLY A 721 -16.91 -4.25 -35.90
N MET A 722 -16.39 -3.52 -34.91
CA MET A 722 -15.20 -2.68 -35.11
C MET A 722 -13.99 -3.54 -35.50
N THR A 723 -13.14 -3.01 -36.35
CA THR A 723 -11.83 -3.61 -36.65
C THR A 723 -10.72 -2.61 -36.39
N PHE A 724 -9.55 -3.11 -36.02
CA PHE A 724 -8.40 -2.29 -35.65
C PHE A 724 -7.16 -2.69 -36.43
N GLU A 725 -6.32 -1.71 -36.71
CA GLU A 725 -4.97 -1.90 -37.22
C GLU A 725 -3.99 -1.31 -36.22
N TRP A 726 -2.85 -1.99 -36.04
CA TRP A 726 -1.84 -1.66 -35.04
C TRP A 726 -0.46 -1.56 -35.72
N ASN A 727 0.44 -0.79 -35.10
CA ASN A 727 1.87 -0.76 -35.38
C ASN A 727 2.60 -1.09 -34.06
N GLY A 728 3.04 -2.33 -33.90
CA GLY A 728 3.46 -2.87 -32.61
C GLY A 728 2.31 -2.82 -31.63
N LYS A 729 2.49 -2.12 -30.51
CA LYS A 729 1.45 -1.88 -29.49
C LYS A 729 0.63 -0.59 -29.72
N GLN A 730 0.89 0.16 -30.79
CA GLN A 730 0.24 1.46 -31.05
C GLN A 730 -0.95 1.31 -32.01
N LEU A 731 -2.13 1.79 -31.60
CA LEU A 731 -3.34 1.76 -32.42
C LEU A 731 -3.22 2.69 -33.63
N ALA A 732 -3.11 2.14 -34.84
CA ALA A 732 -2.98 2.89 -36.08
C ALA A 732 -4.33 3.35 -36.64
N SER A 733 -5.33 2.47 -36.64
CA SER A 733 -6.65 2.77 -37.19
C SER A 733 -7.78 1.96 -36.54
N VAL A 734 -8.99 2.54 -36.56
CA VAL A 734 -10.24 1.87 -36.16
C VAL A 734 -11.24 2.05 -37.30
N GLU A 735 -11.83 0.96 -37.78
CA GLU A 735 -12.96 1.00 -38.72
C GLU A 735 -14.24 0.57 -38.01
N ASN A 736 -15.30 1.36 -38.17
CA ASN A 736 -16.64 1.07 -37.67
C ASN A 736 -17.71 1.44 -38.71
N GLU A 737 -19.01 1.32 -38.38
CA GLU A 737 -20.10 1.69 -39.31
C GLU A 737 -20.04 3.16 -39.79
N GLY A 738 -19.42 4.05 -39.00
CA GLY A 738 -19.21 5.46 -39.30
C GLY A 738 -17.99 5.77 -40.19
N GLY A 739 -17.15 4.77 -40.46
CA GLY A 739 -15.97 4.87 -41.31
C GLY A 739 -14.65 4.61 -40.56
N THR A 740 -13.54 4.88 -41.23
CA THR A 740 -12.19 4.70 -40.68
C THR A 740 -11.73 5.95 -39.94
N THR A 741 -11.23 5.74 -38.72
CA THR A 741 -10.46 6.71 -37.95
C THR A 741 -8.99 6.30 -37.96
N THR A 742 -8.09 7.23 -38.20
CA THR A 742 -6.63 7.01 -38.17
C THR A 742 -5.98 7.89 -37.11
N TYR A 743 -4.87 7.43 -36.54
CA TYR A 743 -4.15 8.10 -35.46
C TYR A 743 -2.67 8.23 -35.78
N SER A 744 -2.04 9.25 -35.22
CA SER A 744 -0.60 9.47 -35.27
C SER A 744 -0.06 9.84 -33.90
N TYR A 745 1.24 9.60 -33.72
CA TYR A 745 1.91 9.65 -32.43
C TYR A 745 3.31 10.25 -32.57
N ASN A 746 3.77 11.01 -31.57
CA ASN A 746 5.16 11.49 -31.50
C ASN A 746 6.13 10.39 -31.01
N GLY A 747 7.42 10.74 -30.91
CA GLY A 747 8.47 9.86 -30.40
C GLY A 747 8.25 9.31 -28.99
N ASP A 748 7.52 10.03 -28.14
CA ASP A 748 7.19 9.63 -26.76
C ASP A 748 5.95 8.72 -26.70
N GLY A 749 5.32 8.42 -27.85
CA GLY A 749 4.11 7.60 -27.92
C GLY A 749 2.81 8.35 -27.60
N LEU A 750 2.84 9.68 -27.49
CA LEU A 750 1.66 10.52 -27.26
C LEU A 750 0.94 10.78 -28.59
N ARG A 751 -0.40 10.69 -28.59
CA ARG A 751 -1.22 10.88 -29.80
C ARG A 751 -1.17 12.33 -30.28
N THR A 752 -0.61 12.60 -31.45
CA THR A 752 -0.48 13.94 -32.06
C THR A 752 -1.55 14.24 -33.09
N GLY A 753 -2.24 13.23 -33.62
CA GLY A 753 -3.28 13.43 -34.61
C GLY A 753 -4.38 12.37 -34.58
N LYS A 754 -5.56 12.79 -35.04
CA LYS A 754 -6.72 11.94 -35.30
C LYS A 754 -7.43 12.42 -36.56
N ASN A 755 -7.77 11.52 -37.46
CA ASN A 755 -8.59 11.83 -38.63
C ASN A 755 -9.77 10.87 -38.73
N THR A 756 -10.98 11.39 -38.59
CA THR A 756 -12.24 10.63 -38.70
C THR A 756 -13.03 11.14 -39.91
N ALA A 757 -13.16 10.33 -40.96
CA ALA A 757 -13.92 10.68 -42.16
C ALA A 757 -13.56 12.05 -42.80
N GLY A 758 -12.31 12.51 -42.65
CA GLY A 758 -11.82 13.79 -43.16
C GLY A 758 -11.89 14.96 -42.17
N GLU A 759 -12.40 14.74 -40.96
CA GLU A 759 -12.27 15.68 -39.84
C GLU A 759 -10.94 15.44 -39.13
N GLN A 760 -10.01 16.40 -39.26
CA GLN A 760 -8.68 16.32 -38.67
C GLN A 760 -8.65 17.06 -37.33
N THR A 761 -8.15 16.36 -36.31
CA THR A 761 -7.77 16.92 -35.01
C THR A 761 -6.27 16.75 -34.85
N GLU A 762 -5.58 17.84 -34.54
CA GLU A 762 -4.17 17.83 -34.13
C GLU A 762 -4.09 18.09 -32.63
N TYR A 763 -3.17 17.44 -31.93
CA TYR A 763 -2.97 17.57 -30.50
C TYR A 763 -1.59 18.19 -30.21
N PHE A 764 -1.56 19.17 -29.33
CA PHE A 764 -0.36 19.90 -28.92
C PHE A 764 0.08 19.44 -27.54
N TRP A 765 1.33 18.96 -27.45
CA TRP A 765 1.90 18.41 -26.23
C TRP A 765 3.11 19.23 -25.77
N GLU A 766 3.28 19.33 -24.47
CA GLU A 766 4.48 19.86 -23.83
C GLU A 766 4.77 19.06 -22.56
N ASN A 767 5.98 18.49 -22.44
CA ASN A 767 6.42 17.74 -21.26
C ASN A 767 5.42 16.66 -20.80
N GLY A 768 4.81 15.94 -21.75
CA GLY A 768 3.79 14.92 -21.46
C GLY A 768 2.37 15.45 -21.24
N ASN A 769 2.16 16.76 -21.16
CA ASN A 769 0.86 17.38 -20.93
C ASN A 769 0.17 17.77 -22.24
N LEU A 770 -1.14 17.50 -22.36
CA LEU A 770 -1.97 17.92 -23.49
C LEU A 770 -2.36 19.40 -23.33
N ILE A 771 -1.66 20.28 -24.04
CA ILE A 771 -1.83 21.73 -23.88
C ILE A 771 -2.97 22.27 -24.76
N GLY A 772 -3.25 21.63 -25.89
CA GLY A 772 -4.34 22.07 -26.75
C GLY A 772 -4.63 21.11 -27.90
N GLU A 773 -5.67 21.43 -28.66
CA GLU A 773 -6.03 20.71 -29.87
C GLU A 773 -6.51 21.67 -30.96
N ASN A 774 -6.32 21.30 -32.22
CA ASN A 774 -6.82 22.03 -33.38
C ASN A 774 -7.80 21.14 -34.17
N ARG A 775 -9.09 21.48 -34.13
CA ARG A 775 -10.16 20.76 -34.82
C ARG A 775 -10.56 21.48 -36.10
N ASN A 776 -9.99 21.10 -37.24
CA ASN A 776 -10.23 21.71 -38.55
C ASN A 776 -10.06 23.25 -38.57
N GLY A 777 -9.01 23.77 -37.90
CA GLY A 777 -8.71 25.21 -37.80
C GLY A 777 -9.30 25.91 -36.57
N ASN A 778 -10.00 25.18 -35.71
CA ASN A 778 -10.54 25.67 -34.45
C ASN A 778 -9.62 25.23 -33.31
N VAL A 779 -8.89 26.18 -32.73
CA VAL A 779 -7.96 25.89 -31.62
C VAL A 779 -8.72 25.89 -30.30
N ILE A 780 -8.45 24.87 -29.49
CA ILE A 780 -8.88 24.74 -28.11
C ILE A 780 -7.61 24.63 -27.27
N TRP A 781 -7.52 25.45 -26.21
CA TRP A 781 -6.42 25.44 -25.27
C TRP A 781 -6.88 24.87 -23.94
N TYR A 782 -6.18 23.88 -23.39
CA TYR A 782 -6.51 23.33 -22.08
C TYR A 782 -5.90 24.18 -20.97
N MET A 783 -6.69 24.38 -19.92
CA MET A 783 -6.30 25.13 -18.73
C MET A 783 -6.00 24.14 -17.62
N TYR A 784 -4.88 24.33 -16.92
CA TYR A 784 -4.41 23.42 -15.89
C TYR A 784 -4.55 24.02 -14.49
N ASP A 785 -4.82 23.17 -13.50
CA ASP A 785 -4.77 23.51 -12.08
C ASP A 785 -3.37 23.28 -11.47
N ALA A 786 -3.26 23.52 -10.16
CA ALA A 786 -2.04 23.32 -9.38
C ALA A 786 -1.61 21.85 -9.24
N GLY A 787 -2.55 20.91 -9.37
CA GLY A 787 -2.28 19.46 -9.38
C GLY A 787 -1.82 18.93 -10.74
N ASN A 788 -1.58 19.82 -11.71
CA ASN A 788 -1.28 19.49 -13.09
C ASN A 788 -2.38 18.64 -13.77
N THR A 789 -3.65 18.86 -13.39
CA THR A 789 -4.81 18.29 -14.07
C THR A 789 -5.52 19.34 -14.93
N ILE A 790 -6.22 18.90 -15.99
CA ILE A 790 -6.98 19.80 -16.85
C ILE A 790 -8.23 20.27 -16.09
N ALA A 791 -8.30 21.55 -15.75
CA ALA A 791 -9.42 22.19 -15.06
C ALA A 791 -10.48 22.75 -16.02
N GLY A 792 -10.15 22.90 -17.30
CA GLY A 792 -11.05 23.46 -18.29
C GLY A 792 -10.37 23.68 -19.64
N PHE A 793 -11.02 24.45 -20.49
CA PHE A 793 -10.46 24.84 -21.78
C PHE A 793 -10.94 26.22 -22.25
N GLN A 794 -10.16 26.85 -23.11
CA GLN A 794 -10.52 28.06 -23.82
C GLN A 794 -10.83 27.73 -25.29
N TYR A 795 -11.94 28.28 -25.79
CA TYR A 795 -12.37 28.15 -27.18
C TYR A 795 -13.03 29.45 -27.69
N ASP A 796 -12.58 29.95 -28.84
CA ASP A 796 -13.05 31.22 -29.46
C ASP A 796 -13.02 32.40 -28.47
N GLY A 797 -11.96 32.47 -27.65
CA GLY A 797 -11.75 33.48 -26.62
C GLY A 797 -12.67 33.37 -25.39
N ASN A 798 -13.45 32.31 -25.24
CA ASN A 798 -14.29 32.05 -24.06
C ASN A 798 -13.72 30.88 -23.26
N SER A 799 -13.77 30.99 -21.94
CA SER A 799 -13.31 29.95 -21.02
C SER A 799 -14.48 29.09 -20.53
N TYR A 800 -14.20 27.79 -20.43
CA TYR A 800 -15.10 26.75 -19.99
C TYR A 800 -14.39 25.90 -18.93
N TYR A 801 -15.12 25.50 -17.89
CA TYR A 801 -14.54 24.82 -16.73
C TYR A 801 -15.18 23.46 -16.53
N PHE A 802 -14.37 22.50 -16.10
CA PHE A 802 -14.81 21.14 -15.80
C PHE A 802 -15.10 21.02 -14.31
N ASN A 803 -16.31 20.59 -13.98
CA ASN A 803 -16.58 19.98 -12.67
C ASN A 803 -16.35 18.48 -12.80
N LYS A 804 -15.66 17.91 -11.82
CA LYS A 804 -15.29 16.48 -11.83
C LYS A 804 -15.87 15.78 -10.61
N ASN A 805 -16.08 14.47 -10.71
CA ASN A 805 -16.32 13.62 -9.54
C ASN A 805 -14.97 13.21 -8.89
N LEU A 806 -15.02 12.43 -7.81
CA LEU A 806 -13.85 11.91 -7.10
C LEU A 806 -12.90 11.06 -7.98
N GLN A 807 -13.43 10.37 -8.99
CA GLN A 807 -12.63 9.59 -9.96
C GLN A 807 -11.90 10.49 -10.98
N GLY A 808 -12.31 11.76 -11.10
CA GLY A 808 -11.79 12.71 -12.06
C GLY A 808 -12.58 12.78 -13.38
N ASP A 809 -13.72 12.10 -13.48
CA ASP A 809 -14.60 12.18 -14.65
C ASP A 809 -15.27 13.55 -14.72
N ILE A 810 -15.36 14.12 -15.92
CA ILE A 810 -16.05 15.40 -16.13
C ILE A 810 -17.55 15.16 -16.02
N VAL A 811 -18.19 15.65 -14.95
CA VAL A 811 -19.63 15.53 -14.70
C VAL A 811 -20.41 16.75 -15.16
N SER A 812 -19.78 17.92 -15.31
CA SER A 812 -20.40 19.04 -16.01
C SER A 812 -19.38 20.02 -16.59
N ILE A 813 -19.82 20.79 -17.58
CA ILE A 813 -19.06 21.91 -18.13
C ILE A 813 -19.83 23.20 -17.89
N VAL A 814 -19.20 24.18 -17.26
CA VAL A 814 -19.77 25.50 -16.98
C VAL A 814 -19.07 26.59 -17.81
N ASP A 815 -19.80 27.65 -18.15
CA ASP A 815 -19.21 28.86 -18.74
C ASP A 815 -18.63 29.80 -17.67
N SER A 816 -18.02 30.91 -18.09
CA SER A 816 -17.47 31.94 -17.21
C SER A 816 -18.49 32.70 -16.35
N SER A 817 -19.79 32.45 -16.53
CA SER A 817 -20.83 32.94 -15.61
C SER A 817 -21.22 31.92 -14.54
N GLY A 818 -20.61 30.73 -14.54
CA GLY A 818 -21.00 29.58 -13.72
C GLY A 818 -22.26 28.87 -14.25
N ALA A 819 -22.70 29.17 -15.48
CA ALA A 819 -23.88 28.52 -16.04
C ALA A 819 -23.49 27.15 -16.61
N VAL A 820 -24.18 26.11 -16.16
CA VAL A 820 -24.05 24.74 -16.68
C VAL A 820 -24.48 24.68 -18.15
N LEU A 821 -23.59 24.18 -19.00
CA LEU A 821 -23.80 24.02 -20.44
C LEU A 821 -24.17 22.59 -20.81
N VAL A 822 -23.56 21.63 -20.11
CA VAL A 822 -23.77 20.19 -20.29
C VAL A 822 -23.42 19.48 -18.99
N GLU A 823 -24.14 18.39 -18.73
CA GLU A 823 -23.95 17.46 -17.63
C GLU A 823 -23.69 16.06 -18.22
N TYR A 824 -22.88 15.29 -17.52
CA TYR A 824 -22.51 13.92 -17.84
C TYR A 824 -22.59 13.08 -16.58
N GLU A 825 -22.99 11.84 -16.76
CA GLU A 825 -23.04 10.84 -15.71
C GLU A 825 -22.49 9.54 -16.29
N TYR A 826 -21.83 8.76 -15.45
CA TYR A 826 -21.13 7.55 -15.83
C TYR A 826 -21.61 6.41 -14.94
N ASP A 827 -21.65 5.19 -15.48
CA ASP A 827 -21.67 4.01 -14.62
C ASP A 827 -20.30 3.81 -13.94
N ALA A 828 -20.23 2.86 -13.01
CA ALA A 828 -19.00 2.56 -12.28
C ALA A 828 -17.79 2.18 -13.17
N TRP A 829 -18.01 1.88 -14.46
CA TRP A 829 -16.97 1.53 -15.43
C TRP A 829 -16.66 2.67 -16.43
N GLY A 830 -17.15 3.88 -16.15
CA GLY A 830 -16.85 5.08 -16.93
C GLY A 830 -17.64 5.20 -18.23
N LYS A 831 -18.69 4.39 -18.44
CA LYS A 831 -19.54 4.53 -19.63
C LYS A 831 -20.63 5.58 -19.38
N PRO A 832 -20.74 6.61 -20.26
CA PRO A 832 -21.73 7.66 -20.09
C PRO A 832 -23.16 7.14 -20.29
N GLN A 833 -24.10 7.61 -19.46
CA GLN A 833 -25.51 7.19 -19.46
C GLN A 833 -26.44 8.06 -20.33
#